data_AF-A0A937A490-F1
#
_entry.id   AF-A0A937A490-F1
#
_cell.length_a   1.000
_cell.length_b   1.000
_cell.length_c   1.000
_cell.angle_alpha   90.00
_cell.angle_beta   90.00
_cell.angle_gamma   90.00
#
_symmetry.space_group_name_H-M   'P 1'
#
loop_
_entity.id
_entity.type
_entity.pdbx_description
1 polymer ?
#
loop_
_entity_poly.entity_id
_entity_poly.type
_entity_poly.pdbx_seq_one_letter_code
_entity_poly.pdbx_strand_id
1 'polypeptide(L)'
;MSSITLPCVLMRAGTSRGPFFLREWLPEDDLARDQALIGAIGASDLLQVDGVGGGSTLTSKVAIVSRSTQPDCDVDYLFAQVGVGQQSVDTRPNCGNMLAGVGPFAIEQGLLDAAEGVTTVRVFNVNTRSRIDVTVQTPGRQVRYDGDVRIDGVAGTAAPIRLNFLDAWGSVTGSVFPTGHRMDVVDGVEMTCIDAAMPLMIIRAADLGVTGRETPTQLDAHPGLLDRIEGLRRQAGELMGLGDVSNSVIPKPVLVSAGDSPASITSRYFTPRRCHASHAATGAIGVATAFALPGTVASGSGLPAGDHDVVVLHPQGRIDVTVTVDGRGQDARIQRAALIRTARKIMQGDLHVPSYVFSRPPMPEMAGDKPMKQLIAPILAAGLAAVAVPAHAQAPAAYPSKTITIVVPTAAGGANDAMARTIAQKLGPMLGQTIIIDNRAGANGSIASEYVARATPDGHTLMLGYIATHSMNPALQKLKYDPVRDFEPIGLVGYSPTLMVANAGVPVKDVRDLVAQLKAKPDKFTYASAGNGTAPHFAAELFKLSTGTVMTGAPYKGSAPAISDTIGGQTQFMFPSLFTAYPHVKSGKLRALAIAGPSRSKALPEVPTLKEAGVEGVDVTQWYAIFAPAKTPRPIVDKLNKALNEVLQDKEIIKRIEDHGADVETSTPEALGTLVKAELAKWQRVVQAGKLTAD
;
A
#
# COMPACT_ATOMS: atom_id res chain seq x y z
N MET A 1 -12.85 23.04 17.38
CA MET A 1 -14.24 22.58 17.13
C MET A 1 -14.46 21.27 17.88
N SER A 2 -15.65 21.01 18.40
CA SER A 2 -16.01 19.73 19.04
C SER A 2 -16.00 18.59 18.01
N SER A 3 -16.01 17.33 18.47
CA SER A 3 -16.21 16.16 17.59
C SER A 3 -17.50 16.36 16.80
N ILE A 4 -17.47 16.01 15.51
CA ILE A 4 -18.67 16.10 14.66
C ILE A 4 -19.21 14.69 14.42
N THR A 5 -20.53 14.57 14.35
CA THR A 5 -21.21 13.33 13.99
C THR A 5 -21.77 13.51 12.59
N LEU A 6 -21.41 12.60 11.67
CA LEU A 6 -21.81 12.64 10.27
C LEU A 6 -22.69 11.43 9.98
N PRO A 7 -23.90 11.59 9.41
CA PRO A 7 -24.59 10.46 8.82
C PRO A 7 -23.70 9.83 7.73
N CYS A 8 -23.69 8.51 7.63
CA CYS A 8 -22.76 7.77 6.80
C CYS A 8 -23.39 6.48 6.29
N VAL A 9 -23.17 6.16 5.01
CA VAL A 9 -23.47 4.85 4.45
C VAL A 9 -22.17 4.21 3.97
N LEU A 10 -21.75 3.12 4.59
CA LEU A 10 -20.63 2.33 4.13
C LEU A 10 -21.09 1.35 3.05
N MET A 11 -20.50 1.41 1.87
CA MET A 11 -20.86 0.52 0.76
C MET A 11 -19.64 -0.18 0.16
N ARG A 12 -19.88 -1.39 -0.35
CA ARG A 12 -19.04 -1.96 -1.41
C ARG A 12 -19.61 -1.49 -2.75
N ALA A 13 -18.77 -0.94 -3.60
CA ALA A 13 -19.12 -0.49 -4.94
C ALA A 13 -18.07 -1.02 -5.92
N GLY A 14 -18.47 -1.95 -6.79
CA GLY A 14 -17.53 -2.75 -7.58
C GLY A 14 -16.57 -3.53 -6.68
N THR A 15 -15.28 -3.46 -7.00
CA THR A 15 -14.18 -4.05 -6.21
C THR A 15 -13.59 -3.08 -5.18
N SER A 16 -14.30 -1.99 -4.84
CA SER A 16 -13.88 -0.98 -3.88
C SER A 16 -14.88 -0.86 -2.72
N ARG A 17 -14.42 -0.26 -1.61
CA ARG A 17 -15.24 0.03 -0.43
C ARG A 17 -14.96 1.44 0.07
N GLY A 18 -15.99 2.11 0.56
CA GLY A 18 -15.83 3.43 1.15
C GLY A 18 -17.14 3.99 1.70
N PRO A 19 -17.07 5.00 2.57
CA PRO A 19 -18.24 5.75 2.99
C PRO A 19 -18.81 6.60 1.84
N PHE A 20 -20.13 6.68 1.82
CA PHE A 20 -20.95 7.54 0.98
C PHE A 20 -21.63 8.57 1.88
N PHE A 21 -21.56 9.82 1.45
CA PHE A 21 -22.16 10.96 2.14
C PHE A 21 -23.08 11.73 1.19
N LEU A 22 -24.19 12.25 1.70
CA LEU A 22 -24.83 13.38 1.05
C LEU A 22 -23.94 14.61 1.21
N ARG A 23 -23.88 15.48 0.19
CA ARG A 23 -23.10 16.72 0.26
C ARG A 23 -23.49 17.57 1.47
N GLU A 24 -24.78 17.63 1.80
CA GLU A 24 -25.34 18.38 2.93
C GLU A 24 -24.95 17.83 4.31
N TRP A 25 -24.46 16.58 4.39
CA TRP A 25 -23.98 16.00 5.64
C TRP A 25 -22.56 16.48 5.99
N LEU A 26 -21.81 16.98 5.00
CA LEU A 26 -20.43 17.42 5.17
C LEU A 26 -20.36 18.95 5.31
N PRO A 27 -19.30 19.48 5.96
CA PRO A 27 -19.05 20.92 5.99
C PRO A 27 -19.12 21.58 4.61
N GLU A 28 -19.69 22.78 4.51
CA GLU A 28 -19.78 23.53 3.25
C GLU A 28 -18.41 23.95 2.71
N ASP A 29 -17.50 24.33 3.61
CA ASP A 29 -16.12 24.67 3.26
C ASP A 29 -15.31 23.43 2.85
N ASP A 30 -14.54 23.55 1.77
CA ASP A 30 -13.79 22.45 1.17
C ASP A 30 -12.63 21.97 2.06
N LEU A 31 -11.96 22.88 2.78
CA LEU A 31 -10.91 22.52 3.73
C LEU A 31 -11.51 21.77 4.92
N ALA A 32 -12.61 22.27 5.49
CA ALA A 32 -13.32 21.61 6.57
C ALA A 32 -13.90 20.25 6.15
N ARG A 33 -14.42 20.14 4.92
CA ARG A 33 -14.84 18.87 4.31
C ARG A 33 -13.66 17.91 4.28
N ASP A 34 -12.52 18.31 3.75
CA ASP A 34 -11.36 17.42 3.61
C ASP A 34 -10.84 16.95 4.97
N GLN A 35 -10.85 17.81 6.00
CA GLN A 35 -10.55 17.40 7.38
C GLN A 35 -11.57 16.39 7.92
N ALA A 36 -12.86 16.61 7.63
CA ALA A 36 -13.90 15.65 7.99
C ALA A 36 -13.69 14.30 7.30
N LEU A 37 -13.28 14.27 6.03
CA LEU A 37 -12.97 13.04 5.30
C LEU A 37 -11.73 12.33 5.86
N ILE A 38 -10.68 13.09 6.20
CA ILE A 38 -9.46 12.57 6.85
C ILE A 38 -9.82 11.85 8.14
N GLY A 39 -10.65 12.47 8.99
CA GLY A 39 -11.10 11.86 10.24
C GLY A 39 -12.07 10.71 10.04
N ALA A 40 -13.03 10.83 9.12
CA ALA A 40 -13.98 9.78 8.79
C ALA A 40 -13.27 8.48 8.35
N ILE A 41 -12.23 8.62 7.52
CA ILE A 41 -11.46 7.49 7.03
C ILE A 41 -10.40 7.03 8.03
N GLY A 42 -9.86 7.91 8.88
CA GLY A 42 -8.71 7.60 9.73
C GLY A 42 -7.38 7.73 8.97
N ALA A 43 -7.27 8.67 8.04
CA ALA A 43 -6.20 8.77 7.05
C ALA A 43 -4.78 8.89 7.63
N SER A 44 -4.66 9.40 8.86
CA SER A 44 -3.38 9.58 9.57
C SER A 44 -2.70 8.25 9.93
N ASP A 45 -3.46 7.14 9.94
CA ASP A 45 -2.99 5.82 10.32
C ASP A 45 -2.91 4.89 9.10
N LEU A 46 -1.92 3.99 9.05
CA LEU A 46 -1.75 3.06 7.93
C LEU A 46 -2.77 1.93 7.93
N LEU A 47 -3.26 1.52 9.10
CA LEU A 47 -4.34 0.55 9.22
C LEU A 47 -5.71 1.24 9.14
N GLN A 48 -5.72 2.56 9.32
CA GLN A 48 -6.91 3.41 9.41
C GLN A 48 -7.80 3.00 10.59
N VAL A 49 -7.16 2.60 11.71
CA VAL A 49 -7.84 2.02 12.88
C VAL A 49 -8.82 2.97 13.55
N ASP A 50 -8.60 4.28 13.45
CA ASP A 50 -9.41 5.35 14.04
C ASP A 50 -10.43 5.93 13.04
N GLY A 51 -10.89 5.12 12.07
CA GLY A 51 -11.89 5.51 11.08
C GLY A 51 -12.47 4.32 10.34
N VAL A 52 -13.29 4.58 9.31
CA VAL A 52 -13.93 3.50 8.50
C VAL A 52 -13.07 2.99 7.34
N GLY A 53 -11.85 3.52 7.23
CA GLY A 53 -10.85 3.04 6.30
C GLY A 53 -10.51 1.56 6.49
N GLY A 54 -9.74 1.01 5.55
CA GLY A 54 -9.33 -0.40 5.61
C GLY A 54 -7.83 -0.62 5.38
N GLY A 55 -7.03 0.44 5.51
CA GLY A 55 -5.58 0.39 5.37
C GLY A 55 -5.08 0.12 3.94
N SER A 56 -5.94 0.32 2.94
CA SER A 56 -5.62 0.11 1.53
C SER A 56 -6.29 1.16 0.66
N THR A 57 -5.68 1.48 -0.48
CA THR A 57 -6.24 2.43 -1.45
C THR A 57 -7.59 2.00 -2.02
N LEU A 58 -7.92 0.70 -1.98
CA LEU A 58 -9.22 0.15 -2.40
C LEU A 58 -10.34 0.37 -1.37
N THR A 59 -9.96 0.58 -0.11
CA THR A 59 -10.85 0.75 1.04
C THR A 59 -10.73 2.12 1.70
N SER A 60 -9.98 3.04 1.07
CA SER A 60 -9.74 4.42 1.51
C SER A 60 -10.27 5.39 0.45
N LYS A 61 -11.59 5.35 0.24
CA LYS A 61 -12.28 6.04 -0.86
C LYS A 61 -13.55 6.66 -0.32
N VAL A 62 -13.91 7.84 -0.81
CA VAL A 62 -15.15 8.50 -0.42
C VAL A 62 -15.97 8.84 -1.67
N ALA A 63 -17.28 8.69 -1.55
CA ALA A 63 -18.25 9.19 -2.52
C ALA A 63 -19.13 10.26 -1.85
N ILE A 64 -19.22 11.42 -2.48
CA ILE A 64 -20.09 12.51 -2.04
C ILE A 64 -21.13 12.71 -3.12
N VAL A 65 -22.42 12.67 -2.75
CA VAL A 65 -23.53 12.70 -3.69
C VAL A 65 -24.50 13.82 -3.31
N SER A 66 -25.06 14.50 -4.30
CA SER A 66 -26.12 15.50 -4.08
C SER A 66 -27.11 15.47 -5.25
N ARG A 67 -28.25 16.16 -5.10
CA ARG A 67 -29.07 16.49 -6.27
C ARG A 67 -28.24 17.32 -7.24
N SER A 68 -28.33 17.00 -8.52
CA SER A 68 -27.58 17.72 -9.55
C SER A 68 -28.25 19.06 -9.85
N THR A 69 -27.41 20.06 -10.13
CA THR A 69 -27.84 21.33 -10.73
C THR A 69 -27.57 21.39 -12.23
N GLN A 70 -26.88 20.39 -12.78
CA GLN A 70 -26.63 20.28 -14.22
C GLN A 70 -27.90 19.88 -14.96
N PRO A 71 -28.17 20.48 -16.13
CA PRO A 71 -29.25 20.05 -17.00
C PRO A 71 -29.15 18.55 -17.31
N ASP A 72 -30.31 17.89 -17.35
CA ASP A 72 -30.44 16.47 -17.66
C ASP A 72 -29.64 15.54 -16.74
N CYS A 73 -29.30 15.91 -15.50
CA CYS A 73 -28.66 15.00 -14.54
C CYS A 73 -29.47 14.95 -13.25
N ASP A 74 -29.63 13.76 -12.67
CA ASP A 74 -30.38 13.55 -11.43
C ASP A 74 -29.53 13.90 -10.21
N VAL A 75 -28.27 13.44 -10.21
CA VAL A 75 -27.35 13.59 -9.08
C VAL A 75 -25.95 13.99 -9.51
N ASP A 76 -25.30 14.80 -8.67
CA ASP A 76 -23.88 15.07 -8.76
C ASP A 76 -23.12 14.01 -7.94
N TYR A 77 -21.97 13.59 -8.45
CA TYR A 77 -21.06 12.66 -7.78
C TYR A 77 -19.64 13.23 -7.76
N LEU A 78 -19.12 13.46 -6.56
CA LEU A 78 -17.73 13.81 -6.31
C LEU A 78 -17.02 12.63 -5.63
N PHE A 79 -16.00 12.10 -6.30
CA PHE A 79 -15.06 11.14 -5.73
C PHE A 79 -13.95 11.85 -4.97
N ALA A 80 -13.53 11.27 -3.84
CA ALA A 80 -12.31 11.65 -3.17
C ALA A 80 -11.47 10.41 -2.81
N GLN A 81 -10.20 10.42 -3.22
CA GLN A 81 -9.20 9.46 -2.75
C GLN A 81 -8.58 10.00 -1.47
N VAL A 82 -8.73 9.26 -0.36
CA VAL A 82 -8.14 9.66 0.92
C VAL A 82 -6.85 8.88 1.16
N GLY A 83 -5.84 9.56 1.71
CA GLY A 83 -4.53 8.97 1.99
C GLY A 83 -4.56 7.83 3.01
N VAL A 84 -3.58 6.93 2.92
CA VAL A 84 -3.36 5.83 3.88
C VAL A 84 -2.04 6.12 4.59
N GLY A 85 -2.08 6.37 5.90
CA GLY A 85 -0.94 6.85 6.68
C GLY A 85 -0.47 8.26 6.35
N GLN A 86 -1.29 9.05 5.63
CA GLN A 86 -1.01 10.44 5.25
C GLN A 86 -2.31 11.24 5.26
N GLN A 87 -2.29 12.42 5.91
CA GLN A 87 -3.42 13.36 5.95
C GLN A 87 -3.57 14.07 4.60
N SER A 88 -4.20 13.41 3.64
CA SER A 88 -4.40 13.95 2.29
C SER A 88 -5.73 13.50 1.70
N VAL A 89 -6.32 14.37 0.89
CA VAL A 89 -7.51 14.12 0.09
C VAL A 89 -7.20 14.56 -1.34
N ASP A 90 -7.46 13.69 -2.32
CA ASP A 90 -7.30 13.99 -3.74
C ASP A 90 -8.63 13.81 -4.47
N THR A 91 -9.20 14.92 -4.93
CA THR A 91 -10.46 14.99 -5.69
C THR A 91 -10.24 15.20 -7.18
N ARG A 92 -9.00 15.12 -7.68
CA ARG A 92 -8.73 15.18 -9.13
C ARG A 92 -9.13 13.90 -9.87
N PRO A 93 -8.85 12.68 -9.38
CA PRO A 93 -9.25 11.47 -10.10
C PRO A 93 -10.76 11.20 -9.96
N ASN A 94 -11.29 10.36 -10.85
CA ASN A 94 -12.56 9.66 -10.68
C ASN A 94 -12.33 8.17 -10.33
N CYS A 95 -13.31 7.51 -9.72
CA CYS A 95 -13.33 6.08 -9.48
C CYS A 95 -14.60 5.41 -10.03
N GLY A 96 -14.48 4.74 -11.18
CA GLY A 96 -15.60 4.00 -11.78
C GLY A 96 -16.12 2.82 -10.94
N ASN A 97 -15.33 2.31 -9.98
CA ASN A 97 -15.83 1.29 -9.05
C ASN A 97 -16.79 1.91 -8.03
N MET A 98 -16.40 3.04 -7.41
CA MET A 98 -17.24 3.74 -6.43
C MET A 98 -18.52 4.29 -7.07
N LEU A 99 -18.47 4.68 -8.34
CA LEU A 99 -19.64 5.09 -9.13
C LEU A 99 -20.77 4.04 -9.13
N ALA A 100 -20.45 2.74 -9.04
CA ALA A 100 -21.47 1.68 -8.96
C ALA A 100 -22.37 1.75 -7.71
N GLY A 101 -21.92 2.43 -6.65
CA GLY A 101 -22.72 2.65 -5.45
C GLY A 101 -23.60 3.89 -5.51
N VAL A 102 -23.36 4.81 -6.46
CA VAL A 102 -24.03 6.12 -6.49
C VAL A 102 -25.52 6.00 -6.76
N GLY A 103 -25.93 5.22 -7.77
CA GLY A 103 -27.35 5.00 -8.08
C GLY A 103 -28.12 4.39 -6.90
N PRO A 104 -27.70 3.24 -6.34
CA PRO A 104 -28.29 2.65 -5.14
C PRO A 104 -28.38 3.63 -3.96
N PHE A 105 -27.29 4.36 -3.68
CA PHE A 105 -27.25 5.35 -2.61
C PHE A 105 -28.25 6.48 -2.84
N ALA A 106 -28.29 7.06 -4.04
CA ALA A 106 -29.18 8.16 -4.39
C ALA A 106 -30.67 7.80 -4.22
N ILE A 107 -31.05 6.59 -4.64
CA ILE A 107 -32.41 6.06 -4.48
C ILE A 107 -32.75 5.90 -3.00
N GLU A 108 -31.89 5.24 -2.22
CA GLU A 108 -32.18 4.97 -0.80
C GLU A 108 -32.11 6.20 0.10
N GLN A 109 -31.34 7.23 -0.28
CA GLN A 109 -31.29 8.51 0.42
C GLN A 109 -32.36 9.52 -0.09
N GLY A 110 -33.26 9.09 -0.97
CA GLY A 110 -34.39 9.91 -1.43
C GLY A 110 -34.00 11.08 -2.33
N LEU A 111 -32.86 11.01 -3.01
CA LEU A 111 -32.47 12.01 -4.01
C LEU A 111 -33.31 11.92 -5.29
N LEU A 112 -33.95 10.79 -5.55
CA LEU A 112 -34.92 10.61 -6.61
C LEU A 112 -35.84 9.42 -6.29
N ASP A 113 -37.01 9.40 -6.94
CA ASP A 113 -37.95 8.29 -6.82
C ASP A 113 -37.51 7.09 -7.66
N ALA A 114 -37.56 5.89 -7.08
CA ALA A 114 -37.35 4.66 -7.84
C ALA A 114 -38.52 4.39 -8.79
N ALA A 115 -38.19 3.94 -10.01
CA ALA A 115 -39.12 3.34 -10.95
C ALA A 115 -39.36 1.85 -10.62
N GLU A 116 -40.49 1.31 -11.07
CA GLU A 116 -40.80 -0.12 -10.89
C GLU A 116 -39.87 -0.99 -11.76
N GLY A 117 -39.33 -2.04 -11.18
CA GLY A 117 -38.45 -3.00 -11.85
C GLY A 117 -37.02 -2.51 -12.03
N VAL A 118 -36.80 -1.39 -12.72
CA VAL A 118 -35.47 -0.84 -13.03
C VAL A 118 -35.48 0.68 -12.98
N THR A 119 -34.49 1.28 -12.30
CA THR A 119 -34.28 2.73 -12.24
C THR A 119 -32.96 3.09 -12.90
N THR A 120 -32.94 4.07 -13.78
CA THR A 120 -31.70 4.64 -14.31
C THR A 120 -31.48 6.00 -13.66
N VAL A 121 -30.35 6.15 -12.98
CA VAL A 121 -29.91 7.41 -12.37
C VAL A 121 -28.85 8.03 -13.27
N ARG A 122 -29.11 9.22 -13.81
CA ARG A 122 -28.13 9.97 -14.59
C ARG A 122 -27.24 10.78 -13.66
N VAL A 123 -25.98 10.37 -13.59
CA VAL A 123 -24.97 10.93 -12.69
C VAL A 123 -24.09 11.91 -13.45
N PHE A 124 -23.97 13.12 -12.94
CA PHE A 124 -22.91 14.06 -13.33
C PHE A 124 -21.68 13.83 -12.44
N ASN A 125 -20.57 13.40 -13.04
CA ASN A 125 -19.32 13.23 -12.30
C ASN A 125 -18.60 14.57 -12.17
N VAL A 126 -18.51 15.10 -10.96
CA VAL A 126 -17.90 16.42 -10.72
C VAL A 126 -16.41 16.43 -11.04
N ASN A 127 -15.70 15.31 -10.78
CA ASN A 127 -14.26 15.22 -11.00
C ASN A 127 -13.91 15.33 -12.50
N THR A 128 -14.67 14.66 -13.36
CA THR A 128 -14.39 14.54 -14.80
C THR A 128 -15.36 15.31 -15.69
N ARG A 129 -16.39 15.94 -15.11
CA ARG A 129 -17.47 16.62 -15.84
C ARG A 129 -18.19 15.75 -16.87
N SER A 130 -18.18 14.43 -16.66
CA SER A 130 -18.78 13.45 -17.56
C SER A 130 -20.14 12.97 -17.03
N ARG A 131 -21.04 12.59 -17.93
CA ARG A 131 -22.36 12.01 -17.65
C ARG A 131 -22.33 10.50 -17.77
N ILE A 132 -22.89 9.83 -16.77
CA ILE A 132 -22.98 8.38 -16.71
C ILE A 132 -24.40 7.97 -16.28
N ASP A 133 -25.03 7.10 -17.06
CA ASP A 133 -26.26 6.44 -16.67
C ASP A 133 -25.91 5.23 -15.78
N VAL A 134 -26.42 5.23 -14.55
CA VAL A 134 -26.28 4.15 -13.58
C VAL A 134 -27.62 3.43 -13.44
N THR A 135 -27.75 2.28 -14.08
CA THR A 135 -28.99 1.49 -14.07
C THR A 135 -28.97 0.47 -12.94
N VAL A 136 -29.99 0.52 -12.08
CA VAL A 136 -30.15 -0.23 -10.83
C VAL A 136 -31.43 -1.05 -10.89
N GLN A 137 -31.39 -2.28 -10.38
CA GLN A 137 -32.59 -3.12 -10.22
C GLN A 137 -33.42 -2.61 -9.04
N THR A 138 -34.69 -2.24 -9.29
CA THR A 138 -35.61 -1.66 -8.32
C THR A 138 -37.02 -2.30 -8.29
N PRO A 139 -37.14 -3.64 -8.13
CA PRO A 139 -38.44 -4.30 -8.03
C PRO A 139 -39.19 -3.86 -6.77
N GLY A 140 -40.50 -3.60 -6.90
CA GLY A 140 -41.27 -2.98 -5.83
C GLY A 140 -40.79 -1.56 -5.47
N ARG A 141 -40.14 -0.89 -6.41
CA ARG A 141 -39.52 0.44 -6.25
C ARG A 141 -38.47 0.51 -5.13
N GLN A 142 -37.81 -0.61 -4.83
CA GLN A 142 -36.75 -0.70 -3.84
C GLN A 142 -35.48 -1.28 -4.43
N VAL A 143 -34.32 -0.76 -4.05
CA VAL A 143 -33.02 -1.26 -4.52
C VAL A 143 -32.86 -2.74 -4.18
N ARG A 144 -32.56 -3.56 -5.19
CA ARG A 144 -32.17 -4.96 -5.01
C ARG A 144 -30.65 -5.09 -5.06
N TYR A 145 -30.06 -5.69 -4.01
CA TYR A 145 -28.63 -6.02 -3.97
C TYR A 145 -28.32 -7.47 -4.32
N ASP A 146 -29.26 -8.40 -4.09
CA ASP A 146 -29.08 -9.81 -4.38
C ASP A 146 -29.33 -10.14 -5.86
N GLY A 147 -28.52 -11.02 -6.42
CA GLY A 147 -28.59 -11.42 -7.82
C GLY A 147 -27.55 -12.49 -8.15
N ASP A 148 -27.47 -12.86 -9.43
CA ASP A 148 -26.65 -13.95 -9.97
C ASP A 148 -25.37 -13.46 -10.68
N VAL A 149 -25.17 -12.14 -10.78
CA VAL A 149 -23.98 -11.58 -11.44
C VAL A 149 -22.76 -11.70 -10.54
N ARG A 150 -21.71 -12.33 -11.09
CA ARG A 150 -20.38 -12.42 -10.49
C ARG A 150 -19.46 -11.37 -11.11
N ILE A 151 -18.64 -10.73 -10.29
CA ILE A 151 -17.51 -9.90 -10.76
C ILE A 151 -16.22 -10.39 -10.11
N ASP A 152 -15.13 -10.44 -10.86
CA ASP A 152 -13.85 -10.90 -10.33
C ASP A 152 -13.30 -9.92 -9.28
N GLY A 153 -12.78 -10.47 -8.18
CA GLY A 153 -12.34 -9.71 -7.00
C GLY A 153 -13.41 -9.52 -5.91
N VAL A 154 -14.63 -10.04 -6.08
CA VAL A 154 -15.68 -10.06 -5.05
C VAL A 154 -16.20 -11.48 -4.88
N ALA A 155 -16.37 -11.91 -3.62
CA ALA A 155 -16.93 -13.22 -3.32
C ALA A 155 -18.45 -13.25 -3.54
N GLY A 156 -18.97 -14.37 -4.06
CA GLY A 156 -20.39 -14.59 -4.30
C GLY A 156 -20.94 -13.88 -5.55
N THR A 157 -22.24 -13.62 -5.54
CA THR A 157 -22.99 -12.96 -6.61
C THR A 157 -23.85 -11.83 -6.06
N ALA A 158 -24.24 -10.89 -6.91
CA ALA A 158 -25.09 -9.75 -6.55
C ALA A 158 -25.87 -9.24 -7.77
N ALA A 159 -26.82 -8.32 -7.55
CA ALA A 159 -27.57 -7.68 -8.63
C ALA A 159 -26.65 -6.85 -9.54
N PRO A 160 -26.90 -6.85 -10.87
CA PRO A 160 -26.15 -6.03 -11.81
C PRO A 160 -26.43 -4.54 -11.60
N ILE A 161 -25.37 -3.76 -11.66
CA ILE A 161 -25.38 -2.31 -11.83
C ILE A 161 -24.73 -2.02 -13.19
N ARG A 162 -25.49 -1.52 -14.15
CA ARG A 162 -24.95 -1.14 -15.46
C ARG A 162 -24.47 0.30 -15.40
N LEU A 163 -23.19 0.51 -15.69
CA LEU A 163 -22.60 1.84 -15.83
C LEU A 163 -22.47 2.13 -17.31
N ASN A 164 -23.10 3.20 -17.79
CA ASN A 164 -23.15 3.57 -19.19
C ASN A 164 -22.63 5.00 -19.38
N PHE A 165 -21.38 5.12 -19.85
CA PHE A 165 -20.68 6.38 -20.02
C PHE A 165 -21.09 7.02 -21.34
N LEU A 166 -21.59 8.25 -21.28
CA LEU A 166 -22.22 8.93 -22.41
C LEU A 166 -21.25 9.85 -23.15
N ASP A 167 -20.39 10.55 -22.42
CA ASP A 167 -19.51 11.59 -22.96
C ASP A 167 -18.18 11.68 -22.20
N ALA A 168 -17.66 10.53 -21.76
CA ALA A 168 -16.39 10.44 -21.04
C ALA A 168 -15.14 10.65 -21.92
N TRP A 169 -15.33 11.14 -23.14
CA TRP A 169 -14.37 11.24 -24.22
C TRP A 169 -13.62 12.57 -24.14
N GLY A 170 -12.35 12.57 -23.74
CA GLY A 170 -11.58 13.79 -23.50
C GLY A 170 -11.99 14.56 -22.25
N SER A 171 -12.59 13.88 -21.27
CA SER A 171 -13.21 14.52 -20.10
C SER A 171 -12.24 15.33 -19.22
N VAL A 172 -10.95 15.02 -19.26
CA VAL A 172 -9.90 15.69 -18.47
C VAL A 172 -9.04 16.60 -19.35
N THR A 173 -8.77 16.18 -20.58
CA THR A 173 -7.79 16.81 -21.49
C THR A 173 -8.43 17.60 -22.64
N GLY A 174 -9.74 17.49 -22.82
CA GLY A 174 -10.50 18.12 -23.90
C GLY A 174 -10.55 17.32 -25.22
N SER A 175 -9.81 16.21 -25.34
CA SER A 175 -9.77 15.38 -26.55
C SER A 175 -9.61 13.90 -26.21
N VAL A 176 -10.20 13.00 -27.00
CA VAL A 176 -9.98 11.55 -26.85
C VAL A 176 -8.51 11.18 -27.02
N PHE A 177 -7.85 11.81 -28.00
CA PHE A 177 -6.42 11.66 -28.26
C PHE A 177 -5.76 13.02 -28.01
N PRO A 178 -5.24 13.28 -26.79
CA PRO A 178 -4.80 14.62 -26.40
C PRO A 178 -3.58 15.12 -27.19
N THR A 179 -2.79 14.18 -27.73
CA THR A 179 -1.62 14.47 -28.57
C THR A 179 -1.98 14.80 -30.01
N GLY A 180 -3.26 14.63 -30.39
CA GLY A 180 -3.72 14.69 -31.77
C GLY A 180 -3.47 13.40 -32.57
N HIS A 181 -2.76 12.42 -31.99
CA HIS A 181 -2.44 11.16 -32.66
C HIS A 181 -3.00 9.97 -31.90
N ARG A 182 -3.39 8.92 -32.65
CA ARG A 182 -3.79 7.64 -32.05
C ARG A 182 -2.59 6.82 -31.55
N MET A 183 -1.41 7.12 -32.06
CA MET A 183 -0.14 6.49 -31.70
C MET A 183 0.97 7.54 -31.73
N ASP A 184 1.72 7.62 -30.65
CA ASP A 184 2.88 8.47 -30.44
C ASP A 184 4.14 7.60 -30.29
N VAL A 185 5.31 8.18 -30.48
CA VAL A 185 6.61 7.52 -30.24
C VAL A 185 7.40 8.34 -29.24
N VAL A 186 7.75 7.72 -28.11
CA VAL A 186 8.54 8.35 -27.03
C VAL A 186 9.67 7.40 -26.66
N ASP A 187 10.90 7.89 -26.67
CA ASP A 187 12.12 7.09 -26.42
C ASP A 187 12.18 5.78 -27.23
N GLY A 188 11.71 5.84 -28.49
CA GLY A 188 11.68 4.69 -29.40
C GLY A 188 10.60 3.64 -29.08
N VAL A 189 9.67 3.93 -28.17
CA VAL A 189 8.54 3.08 -27.80
C VAL A 189 7.26 3.66 -28.37
N GLU A 190 6.51 2.86 -29.13
CA GLU A 190 5.16 3.23 -29.57
C GLU A 190 4.18 3.18 -28.40
N MET A 191 3.35 4.21 -28.26
CA MET A 191 2.32 4.28 -27.23
C MET A 191 1.06 4.97 -27.72
N THR A 192 -0.05 4.74 -27.04
CA THR A 192 -1.29 5.50 -27.24
C THR A 192 -1.58 6.33 -25.99
N CYS A 193 -1.61 7.65 -26.16
CA CYS A 193 -2.08 8.60 -25.16
C CYS A 193 -3.57 8.85 -25.38
N ILE A 194 -4.42 8.38 -24.48
CA ILE A 194 -5.88 8.43 -24.64
C ILE A 194 -6.58 8.93 -23.39
N ASP A 195 -7.61 9.76 -23.53
CA ASP A 195 -8.49 10.18 -22.44
C ASP A 195 -9.91 9.71 -22.72
N ALA A 196 -10.24 8.55 -22.16
CA ALA A 196 -11.53 7.90 -22.28
C ALA A 196 -11.95 7.40 -20.90
N ALA A 197 -12.76 8.19 -20.20
CA ALA A 197 -13.09 8.12 -18.77
C ALA A 197 -11.91 8.34 -17.79
N MET A 198 -10.67 8.21 -18.26
CA MET A 198 -9.44 8.48 -17.52
C MET A 198 -8.29 8.68 -18.54
N PRO A 199 -7.37 9.62 -18.32
CA PRO A 199 -6.13 9.71 -19.08
C PRO A 199 -5.25 8.47 -18.88
N LEU A 200 -4.93 7.77 -19.96
CA LEU A 200 -4.08 6.57 -20.00
C LEU A 200 -2.89 6.78 -20.93
N MET A 201 -1.76 6.21 -20.55
CA MET A 201 -0.62 5.93 -21.44
C MET A 201 -0.59 4.42 -21.66
N ILE A 202 -0.93 3.96 -22.86
CA ILE A 202 -1.01 2.55 -23.21
C ILE A 202 0.23 2.16 -24.02
N ILE A 203 0.89 1.08 -23.64
CA ILE A 203 2.12 0.56 -24.30
C ILE A 203 1.96 -0.95 -24.52
N ARG A 204 2.51 -1.50 -25.60
CA ARG A 204 2.55 -2.96 -25.77
C ARG A 204 3.54 -3.56 -24.77
N ALA A 205 3.13 -4.60 -24.06
CA ALA A 205 3.96 -5.27 -23.06
C ALA A 205 5.32 -5.72 -23.65
N ALA A 206 5.30 -6.25 -24.87
CA ALA A 206 6.49 -6.74 -25.57
C ALA A 206 7.53 -5.64 -25.83
N ASP A 207 7.11 -4.38 -26.04
CA ASP A 207 8.00 -3.25 -26.30
C ASP A 207 8.81 -2.86 -25.05
N LEU A 208 8.39 -3.33 -23.87
CA LEU A 208 9.10 -3.19 -22.60
C LEU A 208 9.73 -4.51 -22.11
N GLY A 209 9.76 -5.55 -22.94
CA GLY A 209 10.41 -6.83 -22.62
C GLY A 209 9.61 -7.74 -21.69
N VAL A 210 8.29 -7.51 -21.57
CA VAL A 210 7.39 -8.37 -20.77
C VAL A 210 6.27 -8.96 -21.62
N THR A 211 5.69 -10.07 -21.18
CA THR A 211 4.62 -10.77 -21.92
C THR A 211 3.26 -10.09 -21.77
N GLY A 212 3.04 -9.38 -20.66
CA GLY A 212 1.75 -8.82 -20.28
C GLY A 212 0.87 -9.79 -19.48
N ARG A 213 1.32 -11.04 -19.28
CA ARG A 213 0.63 -12.08 -18.49
C ARG A 213 1.20 -12.26 -17.09
N GLU A 214 2.30 -11.59 -16.76
CA GLU A 214 2.89 -11.58 -15.43
C GLU A 214 1.89 -11.18 -14.33
N THR A 215 2.08 -11.70 -13.14
CA THR A 215 1.37 -11.23 -11.94
C THR A 215 1.81 -9.82 -11.56
N PRO A 216 0.98 -9.06 -10.81
CA PRO A 216 1.36 -7.74 -10.29
C PRO A 216 2.69 -7.77 -9.54
N THR A 217 2.90 -8.80 -8.72
CA THR A 217 4.15 -9.01 -7.97
C THR A 217 5.36 -9.21 -8.88
N GLN A 218 5.20 -9.91 -10.01
CA GLN A 218 6.28 -10.11 -10.98
C GLN A 218 6.62 -8.81 -11.72
N LEU A 219 5.61 -8.02 -12.12
CA LEU A 219 5.83 -6.73 -12.76
C LEU A 219 6.47 -5.72 -11.81
N ASP A 220 5.98 -5.66 -10.56
CA ASP A 220 6.53 -4.76 -9.53
C ASP A 220 7.98 -5.15 -9.16
N ALA A 221 8.34 -6.42 -9.30
CA ALA A 221 9.70 -6.92 -9.05
C ALA A 221 10.60 -6.90 -10.30
N HIS A 222 10.07 -6.57 -11.48
CA HIS A 222 10.84 -6.62 -12.72
C HIS A 222 11.91 -5.51 -12.72
N PRO A 223 13.21 -5.86 -12.82
CA PRO A 223 14.28 -4.87 -12.75
C PRO A 223 14.12 -3.77 -13.80
N GLY A 224 14.13 -2.50 -13.37
CA GLY A 224 14.07 -1.32 -14.23
C GLY A 224 12.75 -1.06 -14.96
N LEU A 225 11.74 -1.95 -14.87
CA LEU A 225 10.47 -1.78 -15.59
C LEU A 225 9.69 -0.56 -15.08
N LEU A 226 9.55 -0.43 -13.75
CA LEU A 226 8.80 0.68 -13.14
C LEU A 226 9.45 2.03 -13.43
N ASP A 227 10.79 2.10 -13.39
CA ASP A 227 11.54 3.32 -13.73
C ASP A 227 11.35 3.71 -15.20
N ARG A 228 11.37 2.71 -16.10
CA ARG A 228 11.11 2.93 -17.53
C ARG A 228 9.67 3.38 -17.80
N ILE A 229 8.69 2.75 -17.15
CA ILE A 229 7.28 3.17 -17.23
C ILE A 229 7.11 4.60 -16.73
N GLU A 230 7.75 4.98 -15.61
CA GLU A 230 7.67 6.33 -15.06
C GLU A 230 8.29 7.37 -15.99
N GLY A 231 9.46 7.07 -16.58
CA GLY A 231 10.10 7.95 -17.56
C GLY A 231 9.21 8.24 -18.77
N LEU A 232 8.57 7.21 -19.33
CA LEU A 232 7.61 7.35 -20.42
C LEU A 232 6.35 8.10 -19.97
N ARG A 233 5.83 7.79 -18.78
CA ARG A 233 4.61 8.40 -18.23
C ARG A 233 4.75 9.91 -18.07
N ARG A 234 5.92 10.39 -17.64
CA ARG A 234 6.17 11.83 -17.49
C ARG A 234 6.16 12.55 -18.83
N GLN A 235 6.79 11.98 -19.85
CA GLN A 235 6.78 12.53 -21.20
C GLN A 235 5.38 12.49 -21.82
N ALA A 236 4.64 11.38 -21.63
CA ALA A 236 3.24 11.30 -22.03
C ALA A 236 2.38 12.37 -21.34
N GLY A 237 2.63 12.65 -20.05
CA GLY A 237 1.97 13.73 -19.32
C GLY A 237 2.14 15.10 -19.98
N GLU A 238 3.37 15.45 -20.37
CA GLU A 238 3.66 16.69 -21.12
C GLU A 238 2.96 16.70 -22.48
N LEU A 239 3.06 15.61 -23.24
CA LEU A 239 2.41 15.48 -24.56
C LEU A 239 0.88 15.60 -24.48
N MET A 240 0.27 15.11 -23.40
CA MET A 240 -1.16 15.19 -23.16
C MET A 240 -1.64 16.54 -22.63
N GLY A 241 -0.73 17.51 -22.42
CA GLY A 241 -1.05 18.81 -21.83
C GLY A 241 -1.34 18.77 -20.33
N LEU A 242 -0.91 17.71 -19.63
CA LEU A 242 -1.10 17.54 -18.18
C LEU A 242 0.02 18.18 -17.34
N GLY A 243 1.13 18.59 -17.97
CA GLY A 243 2.30 19.17 -17.31
C GLY A 243 3.12 18.16 -16.49
N ASP A 244 3.81 18.61 -15.44
CA ASP A 244 4.60 17.72 -14.59
C ASP A 244 3.72 16.79 -13.75
N VAL A 245 3.66 15.54 -14.20
CA VAL A 245 2.86 14.49 -13.56
C VAL A 245 3.61 13.70 -12.49
N SER A 246 4.80 14.12 -12.05
CA SER A 246 5.64 13.43 -11.04
C SER A 246 4.90 13.12 -9.73
N ASN A 247 4.04 14.05 -9.29
CA ASN A 247 3.18 13.93 -8.11
C ASN A 247 1.70 13.71 -8.46
N SER A 248 1.41 13.40 -9.72
CA SER A 248 0.06 13.12 -10.21
C SER A 248 -0.18 11.62 -10.29
N VAL A 249 -1.43 11.24 -10.09
CA VAL A 249 -1.89 9.87 -10.31
C VAL A 249 -2.31 9.63 -11.77
N ILE A 250 -2.31 10.65 -12.63
CA ILE A 250 -2.63 10.56 -14.07
C ILE A 250 -1.44 11.08 -14.91
N PRO A 251 -1.27 10.62 -16.17
CA PRO A 251 -2.02 9.55 -16.79
C PRO A 251 -1.66 8.18 -16.17
N LYS A 252 -2.53 7.20 -16.33
CA LYS A 252 -2.32 5.84 -15.81
C LYS A 252 -1.53 5.03 -16.82
N PRO A 253 -0.36 4.46 -16.46
CA PRO A 253 0.33 3.52 -17.33
C PRO A 253 -0.47 2.23 -17.48
N VAL A 254 -0.54 1.71 -18.70
CA VAL A 254 -1.17 0.43 -19.00
C VAL A 254 -0.31 -0.34 -19.98
N LEU A 255 0.04 -1.58 -19.62
CA LEU A 255 0.66 -2.51 -20.56
C LEU A 255 -0.41 -3.40 -21.17
N VAL A 256 -0.42 -3.53 -22.49
CA VAL A 256 -1.38 -4.37 -23.22
C VAL A 256 -0.68 -5.48 -24.01
N SER A 257 -1.37 -6.60 -24.14
CA SER A 257 -0.98 -7.71 -25.02
C SER A 257 -2.23 -8.41 -25.56
N ALA A 258 -2.05 -9.33 -26.51
CA ALA A 258 -3.15 -10.10 -27.07
C ALA A 258 -3.97 -10.82 -25.98
N GLY A 259 -5.29 -10.79 -26.12
CA GLY A 259 -6.20 -11.56 -25.27
C GLY A 259 -6.32 -13.03 -25.69
N ASP A 260 -7.31 -13.71 -25.13
CA ASP A 260 -7.60 -15.14 -25.39
C ASP A 260 -8.50 -15.35 -26.63
N SER A 261 -9.04 -14.27 -27.19
CA SER A 261 -9.95 -14.25 -28.34
C SER A 261 -9.78 -12.95 -29.16
N PRO A 262 -10.28 -12.90 -30.41
CA PRO A 262 -10.24 -11.69 -31.25
C PRO A 262 -10.96 -10.48 -30.66
N ALA A 263 -11.86 -10.68 -29.69
CA ALA A 263 -12.60 -9.62 -29.01
C ALA A 263 -12.09 -9.39 -27.58
N SER A 264 -10.84 -9.75 -27.30
CA SER A 264 -10.27 -9.61 -25.96
C SER A 264 -8.85 -9.07 -25.99
N ILE A 265 -8.50 -8.35 -24.92
CA ILE A 265 -7.18 -7.75 -24.72
C ILE A 265 -6.72 -8.00 -23.30
N THR A 266 -5.45 -8.36 -23.15
CA THR A 266 -4.83 -8.46 -21.82
C THR A 266 -4.31 -7.11 -21.40
N SER A 267 -4.62 -6.70 -20.18
CA SER A 267 -4.24 -5.42 -19.62
C SER A 267 -3.56 -5.57 -18.26
N ARG A 268 -2.50 -4.79 -18.04
CA ARG A 268 -1.82 -4.58 -16.75
C ARG A 268 -1.83 -3.09 -16.46
N TYR A 269 -2.70 -2.72 -15.52
CA TYR A 269 -2.99 -1.34 -15.19
C TYR A 269 -2.19 -0.89 -13.97
N PHE A 270 -1.54 0.26 -14.02
CA PHE A 270 -0.69 0.76 -12.93
C PHE A 270 -1.33 1.93 -12.19
N THR A 271 -1.23 1.91 -10.85
CA THR A 271 -1.52 3.07 -9.99
C THR A 271 -0.21 3.75 -9.63
N PRO A 272 0.18 4.77 -10.41
CA PRO A 272 1.27 4.75 -11.40
C PRO A 272 2.58 4.05 -10.99
N ARG A 273 2.83 3.86 -9.70
CA ARG A 273 4.06 3.30 -9.13
C ARG A 273 4.00 1.78 -8.87
N ARG A 274 2.82 1.16 -8.99
CA ARG A 274 2.62 -0.29 -8.81
C ARG A 274 1.56 -0.83 -9.74
N CYS A 275 1.70 -2.08 -10.14
CA CYS A 275 0.68 -2.80 -10.87
C CYS A 275 -0.54 -3.05 -9.97
N HIS A 276 -1.72 -2.73 -10.48
CA HIS A 276 -2.98 -2.94 -9.79
C HIS A 276 -3.30 -4.43 -9.72
N ALA A 277 -3.79 -4.91 -8.56
CA ALA A 277 -4.07 -6.33 -8.34
C ALA A 277 -5.22 -6.88 -9.19
N SER A 278 -6.12 -6.01 -9.64
CA SER A 278 -7.23 -6.30 -10.56
C SER A 278 -7.21 -5.26 -11.71
N HIS A 279 -8.27 -4.50 -11.93
CA HIS A 279 -8.28 -3.36 -12.85
C HIS A 279 -9.26 -2.26 -12.40
N ALA A 280 -8.99 -1.00 -12.77
CA ALA A 280 -9.97 0.07 -12.60
C ALA A 280 -11.06 0.00 -13.69
N ALA A 281 -12.33 0.27 -13.33
CA ALA A 281 -13.42 0.28 -14.32
C ALA A 281 -13.24 1.35 -15.40
N THR A 282 -12.81 2.57 -15.02
CA THR A 282 -12.48 3.65 -15.98
C THR A 282 -11.28 3.28 -16.86
N GLY A 283 -10.26 2.64 -16.28
CA GLY A 283 -9.14 2.11 -17.06
C GLY A 283 -9.58 1.05 -18.07
N ALA A 284 -10.52 0.17 -17.71
CA ALA A 284 -11.03 -0.86 -18.61
C ALA A 284 -11.80 -0.25 -19.79
N ILE A 285 -12.56 0.83 -19.56
CA ILE A 285 -13.17 1.63 -20.63
C ILE A 285 -12.10 2.20 -21.55
N GLY A 286 -11.08 2.87 -21.00
CA GLY A 286 -10.04 3.46 -21.85
C GLY A 286 -9.28 2.42 -22.68
N VAL A 287 -9.01 1.23 -22.11
CA VAL A 287 -8.41 0.10 -22.83
C VAL A 287 -9.34 -0.45 -23.91
N ALA A 288 -10.62 -0.68 -23.60
CA ALA A 288 -11.60 -1.18 -24.57
C ALA A 288 -11.84 -0.17 -25.70
N THR A 289 -11.91 1.12 -25.38
CA THR A 289 -11.99 2.22 -26.35
C THR A 289 -10.76 2.24 -27.26
N ALA A 290 -9.55 2.14 -26.70
CA ALA A 290 -8.33 2.09 -27.50
C ALA A 290 -8.28 0.84 -28.40
N PHE A 291 -8.70 -0.32 -27.88
CA PHE A 291 -8.78 -1.57 -28.65
C PHE A 291 -9.77 -1.49 -29.81
N ALA A 292 -10.94 -0.89 -29.57
CA ALA A 292 -12.02 -0.79 -30.56
C ALA A 292 -11.68 0.18 -31.70
N LEU A 293 -10.95 1.25 -31.40
CA LEU A 293 -10.55 2.27 -32.36
C LEU A 293 -9.32 1.81 -33.17
N PRO A 294 -9.32 1.91 -34.51
CA PRO A 294 -8.15 1.55 -35.32
C PRO A 294 -6.98 2.50 -35.07
N GLY A 295 -5.74 2.01 -35.27
CA GLY A 295 -4.53 2.84 -35.27
C GLY A 295 -3.98 3.18 -33.88
N THR A 296 -4.42 2.48 -32.84
CA THR A 296 -3.82 2.53 -31.50
C THR A 296 -2.87 1.35 -31.29
N VAL A 297 -1.99 1.43 -30.29
CA VAL A 297 -1.11 0.29 -29.93
C VAL A 297 -1.87 -0.91 -29.36
N ALA A 298 -3.10 -0.70 -28.88
CA ALA A 298 -3.99 -1.73 -28.37
C ALA A 298 -4.78 -2.41 -29.49
N SER A 299 -4.98 -1.73 -30.62
CA SER A 299 -5.82 -2.20 -31.72
C SER A 299 -5.10 -3.17 -32.65
N GLY A 300 -5.85 -4.15 -33.17
CA GLY A 300 -5.51 -4.82 -34.43
C GLY A 300 -5.95 -3.95 -35.62
N SER A 301 -6.85 -4.45 -36.48
CA SER A 301 -7.45 -3.66 -37.57
C SER A 301 -8.54 -2.66 -37.12
N GLY A 302 -8.85 -2.59 -35.83
CA GLY A 302 -10.02 -1.87 -35.28
C GLY A 302 -11.34 -2.63 -35.49
N LEU A 303 -12.36 -2.29 -34.68
CA LEU A 303 -13.70 -2.86 -34.78
C LEU A 303 -14.57 -2.06 -35.77
N PRO A 304 -15.47 -2.70 -36.54
CA PRO A 304 -16.38 -1.99 -37.44
C PRO A 304 -17.42 -1.17 -36.66
N ALA A 305 -18.14 -0.27 -37.33
CA ALA A 305 -19.27 0.43 -36.71
C ALA A 305 -20.32 -0.55 -36.16
N GLY A 306 -20.87 -0.26 -34.99
CA GLY A 306 -21.84 -1.10 -34.28
C GLY A 306 -21.50 -1.31 -32.80
N ASP A 307 -22.31 -2.12 -32.14
CA ASP A 307 -22.11 -2.55 -30.75
C ASP A 307 -21.19 -3.79 -30.69
N HIS A 308 -20.19 -3.74 -29.81
CA HIS A 308 -19.23 -4.83 -29.61
C HIS A 308 -18.96 -5.05 -28.14
N ASP A 309 -18.83 -6.32 -27.73
CA ASP A 309 -18.36 -6.67 -26.41
C ASP A 309 -16.85 -6.94 -26.45
N VAL A 310 -16.10 -6.14 -25.69
CA VAL A 310 -14.65 -6.27 -25.54
C VAL A 310 -14.34 -6.80 -24.15
N VAL A 311 -13.57 -7.88 -24.10
CA VAL A 311 -13.14 -8.51 -22.84
C VAL A 311 -11.76 -8.01 -22.45
N VAL A 312 -11.67 -7.26 -21.35
CA VAL A 312 -10.40 -6.80 -20.78
C VAL A 312 -9.93 -7.80 -19.71
N LEU A 313 -8.95 -8.62 -20.05
CA LEU A 313 -8.35 -9.60 -19.14
C LEU A 313 -7.36 -8.89 -18.21
N HIS A 314 -7.48 -9.12 -16.91
CA HIS A 314 -6.64 -8.51 -15.87
C HIS A 314 -6.15 -9.60 -14.88
N PRO A 315 -5.24 -9.30 -13.93
CA PRO A 315 -4.60 -10.33 -13.12
C PRO A 315 -5.50 -11.24 -12.27
N GLN A 316 -6.75 -10.84 -12.04
CA GLN A 316 -7.72 -11.57 -11.21
C GLN A 316 -8.88 -12.16 -12.04
N GLY A 317 -8.88 -11.99 -13.36
CA GLY A 317 -9.96 -12.44 -14.22
C GLY A 317 -10.25 -11.47 -15.37
N ARG A 318 -11.51 -11.06 -15.55
CA ARG A 318 -11.91 -10.24 -16.70
C ARG A 318 -12.95 -9.16 -16.38
N ILE A 319 -12.99 -8.15 -17.24
CA ILE A 319 -14.06 -7.15 -17.28
C ILE A 319 -14.62 -7.10 -18.70
N ASP A 320 -15.91 -7.32 -18.82
CA ASP A 320 -16.63 -7.18 -20.08
C ASP A 320 -17.07 -5.72 -20.25
N VAL A 321 -16.73 -5.12 -21.39
CA VAL A 321 -17.06 -3.73 -21.75
C VAL A 321 -17.76 -3.73 -23.11
N THR A 322 -19.02 -3.30 -23.13
CA THR A 322 -19.74 -3.07 -24.38
C THR A 322 -19.39 -1.69 -24.91
N VAL A 323 -18.88 -1.59 -26.13
CA VAL A 323 -18.56 -0.33 -26.81
C VAL A 323 -19.43 -0.16 -28.05
N THR A 324 -19.94 1.04 -28.27
CA THR A 324 -20.64 1.42 -29.50
C THR A 324 -19.70 2.25 -30.36
N VAL A 325 -19.24 1.69 -31.47
CA VAL A 325 -18.36 2.35 -32.44
C VAL A 325 -19.20 2.98 -33.55
N ASP A 326 -18.91 4.24 -33.88
CA ASP A 326 -19.49 4.95 -35.01
C ASP A 326 -18.38 5.37 -35.98
N GLY A 327 -18.68 5.47 -37.28
CA GLY A 327 -17.69 5.78 -38.32
C GLY A 327 -16.75 4.61 -38.68
N ARG A 328 -15.72 4.91 -39.49
CA ARG A 328 -14.71 3.94 -39.96
C ARG A 328 -13.35 4.62 -40.12
N GLY A 329 -12.27 3.83 -40.06
CA GLY A 329 -10.91 4.33 -40.26
C GLY A 329 -10.57 5.46 -39.28
N GLN A 330 -10.02 6.56 -39.77
CA GLN A 330 -9.65 7.70 -38.93
C GLN A 330 -10.85 8.46 -38.35
N ASP A 331 -12.03 8.36 -38.96
CA ASP A 331 -13.27 8.99 -38.49
C ASP A 331 -13.99 8.16 -37.42
N ALA A 332 -13.47 6.96 -37.11
CA ALA A 332 -14.07 6.09 -36.10
C ALA A 332 -14.02 6.73 -34.71
N ARG A 333 -15.16 6.75 -34.01
CA ARG A 333 -15.35 7.33 -32.67
C ARG A 333 -16.16 6.39 -31.79
N ILE A 334 -15.97 6.49 -30.47
CA ILE A 334 -16.84 5.79 -29.52
C ILE A 334 -18.02 6.69 -29.19
N GLN A 335 -19.23 6.19 -29.42
CA GLN A 335 -20.45 6.86 -29.01
C GLN A 335 -20.78 6.57 -27.54
N ARG A 336 -20.50 5.34 -27.09
CA ARG A 336 -20.90 4.83 -25.78
C ARG A 336 -19.96 3.73 -25.31
N ALA A 337 -19.70 3.67 -24.01
CA ALA A 337 -19.13 2.47 -23.38
C ALA A 337 -19.88 2.11 -22.11
N ALA A 338 -20.19 0.84 -21.95
CA ALA A 338 -20.91 0.32 -20.81
C ALA A 338 -20.21 -0.89 -20.22
N LEU A 339 -20.34 -1.06 -18.90
CA LEU A 339 -19.85 -2.24 -18.20
C LEU A 339 -20.75 -2.58 -17.01
N ILE A 340 -20.72 -3.83 -16.60
CA ILE A 340 -21.49 -4.30 -15.45
C ILE A 340 -20.61 -4.31 -14.20
N ARG A 341 -21.17 -3.79 -13.11
CA ARG A 341 -20.65 -3.91 -11.75
C ARG A 341 -21.71 -4.46 -10.82
N THR A 342 -21.35 -4.59 -9.56
CA THR A 342 -22.29 -4.88 -8.49
C THR A 342 -21.97 -3.95 -7.32
N ALA A 343 -22.97 -3.62 -6.51
CA ALA A 343 -22.80 -2.84 -5.29
C ALA A 343 -23.52 -3.52 -4.12
N ARG A 344 -23.20 -3.14 -2.89
CA ARG A 344 -23.92 -3.59 -1.68
C ARG A 344 -23.78 -2.57 -0.56
N LYS A 345 -24.90 -2.17 0.04
CA LYS A 345 -24.89 -1.45 1.31
C LYS A 345 -24.37 -2.38 2.43
N ILE A 346 -23.36 -1.93 3.16
CA ILE A 346 -22.75 -2.70 4.26
C ILE A 346 -23.31 -2.24 5.59
N MET A 347 -23.33 -0.93 5.81
CA MET A 347 -23.76 -0.30 7.06
C MET A 347 -24.31 1.09 6.76
N GLN A 348 -25.25 1.55 7.57
CA GLN A 348 -25.75 2.92 7.58
C GLN A 348 -25.96 3.37 9.02
N GLY A 349 -25.58 4.60 9.34
CA GLY A 349 -25.74 5.17 10.67
C GLY A 349 -24.88 6.42 10.85
N ASP A 350 -24.56 6.72 12.09
CA ASP A 350 -23.75 7.88 12.47
C ASP A 350 -22.27 7.53 12.57
N LEU A 351 -21.42 8.37 11.98
CA LEU A 351 -19.97 8.30 12.05
C LEU A 351 -19.44 9.45 12.90
N HIS A 352 -18.82 9.12 14.03
CA HIS A 352 -18.20 10.09 14.92
C HIS A 352 -16.79 10.42 14.45
N VAL A 353 -16.56 11.68 14.10
CA VAL A 353 -15.26 12.20 13.65
C VAL A 353 -14.59 12.95 14.80
N PRO A 354 -13.35 12.57 15.16
CA PRO A 354 -12.70 13.12 16.34
C PRO A 354 -12.29 14.59 16.14
N SER A 355 -12.43 15.42 17.17
CA SER A 355 -12.19 16.87 17.12
C SER A 355 -10.75 17.27 16.73
N TYR A 356 -9.78 16.39 16.96
CA TYR A 356 -8.37 16.68 16.70
C TYR A 356 -8.10 16.95 15.22
N VAL A 357 -8.91 16.41 14.30
CA VAL A 357 -8.72 16.64 12.85
C VAL A 357 -9.04 18.08 12.45
N PHE A 358 -9.86 18.78 13.23
CA PHE A 358 -10.19 20.19 13.02
C PHE A 358 -9.29 21.16 13.81
N SER A 359 -8.31 20.65 14.55
CA SER A 359 -7.55 21.43 15.56
C SER A 359 -6.14 21.84 15.12
N ARG A 360 -5.71 21.49 13.90
CA ARG A 360 -4.44 21.99 13.34
C ARG A 360 -4.67 23.27 12.53
N PRO A 361 -3.85 24.32 12.71
CA PRO A 361 -3.90 25.46 11.81
C PRO A 361 -3.46 25.02 10.41
N PRO A 362 -3.95 25.68 9.34
CA PRO A 362 -3.45 25.43 8.01
C PRO A 362 -1.94 25.65 7.99
N MET A 363 -1.20 24.71 7.41
CA MET A 363 0.11 25.04 6.85
C MET A 363 -0.11 26.21 5.88
N PRO A 364 0.76 27.24 5.85
CA PRO A 364 0.53 28.40 5.01
C PRO A 364 0.28 27.99 3.55
N GLU A 365 -0.86 28.42 3.00
CA GLU A 365 -1.09 28.45 1.58
C GLU A 365 0.08 29.19 0.93
N MET A 366 0.81 28.51 0.04
CA MET A 366 1.53 29.21 -1.02
C MET A 366 0.46 29.91 -1.86
N ALA A 367 0.23 31.18 -1.54
CA ALA A 367 -0.71 32.04 -2.24
C ALA A 367 -0.47 31.96 -3.75
N GLY A 368 -1.54 31.64 -4.47
CA GLY A 368 -1.51 31.39 -5.90
C GLY A 368 -0.98 32.55 -6.72
N ASP A 369 -0.32 32.18 -7.80
CA ASP A 369 -0.03 33.02 -8.94
C ASP A 369 -1.29 33.74 -9.43
N LYS A 370 -1.25 35.07 -9.40
CA LYS A 370 -1.97 35.91 -10.36
C LYS A 370 -1.03 37.00 -10.92
N PRO A 371 -1.25 37.38 -12.18
CA PRO A 371 -0.18 37.66 -13.13
C PRO A 371 0.29 39.11 -13.02
N MET A 372 1.60 39.31 -12.90
CA MET A 372 2.17 40.66 -12.91
C MET A 372 2.25 41.16 -14.35
N LYS A 373 1.34 42.08 -14.69
CA LYS A 373 1.34 42.87 -15.91
C LYS A 373 2.63 43.68 -16.03
N GLN A 374 3.10 43.76 -17.27
CA GLN A 374 4.16 44.63 -17.76
C GLN A 374 3.94 46.10 -17.38
N LEU A 375 5.00 46.80 -16.96
CA LEU A 375 5.22 48.24 -17.13
C LEU A 375 6.71 48.60 -16.89
N ILE A 376 7.47 48.70 -17.99
CA ILE A 376 8.39 49.78 -18.42
C ILE A 376 8.47 50.97 -17.42
N ALA A 377 9.58 51.58 -16.97
CA ALA A 377 11.03 51.58 -17.27
C ALA A 377 11.79 52.35 -16.13
N PRO A 378 12.92 53.05 -16.38
CA PRO A 378 14.29 52.58 -16.20
C PRO A 378 15.02 53.30 -15.04
N ILE A 379 15.97 52.64 -14.36
CA ILE A 379 16.98 53.36 -13.56
C ILE A 379 18.39 52.93 -13.96
N LEU A 380 19.09 53.99 -14.36
CA LEU A 380 20.46 54.19 -14.77
C LEU A 380 21.54 53.42 -14.00
N ALA A 381 22.59 53.06 -14.75
CA ALA A 381 23.84 52.46 -14.33
C ALA A 381 24.65 53.30 -13.33
N ALA A 382 25.39 52.63 -12.44
CA ALA A 382 26.76 52.99 -12.07
C ALA A 382 27.43 51.89 -11.22
N GLY A 383 28.67 51.53 -11.56
CA GLY A 383 29.71 51.21 -10.58
C GLY A 383 30.15 49.75 -10.44
N LEU A 384 31.13 49.35 -11.26
CA LEU A 384 32.08 48.29 -10.93
C LEU A 384 32.77 48.60 -9.60
N ALA A 385 32.77 47.63 -8.67
CA ALA A 385 33.84 47.47 -7.68
C ALA A 385 33.91 45.99 -7.25
N ALA A 386 34.93 45.29 -7.70
CA ALA A 386 35.28 43.95 -7.26
C ALA A 386 35.80 44.02 -5.82
N VAL A 387 35.08 43.41 -4.88
CA VAL A 387 35.59 43.15 -3.52
C VAL A 387 35.59 41.65 -3.31
N ALA A 388 36.79 41.08 -3.24
CA ALA A 388 37.01 39.69 -2.87
C ALA A 388 36.57 39.49 -1.41
N VAL A 389 35.51 38.71 -1.21
CA VAL A 389 35.06 38.29 0.13
C VAL A 389 35.86 37.04 0.52
N PRO A 390 36.50 37.00 1.70
CA PRO A 390 37.21 35.82 2.16
C PRO A 390 36.19 34.69 2.42
N ALA A 391 36.50 33.50 1.92
CA ALA A 391 35.77 32.27 2.17
C ALA A 391 35.71 32.01 3.68
N HIS A 392 34.62 32.41 4.32
CA HIS A 392 34.30 31.98 5.66
C HIS A 392 34.02 30.49 5.59
N ALA A 393 34.79 29.71 6.34
CA ALA A 393 34.51 28.32 6.63
C ALA A 393 33.04 28.22 7.08
N GLN A 394 32.21 27.55 6.28
CA GLN A 394 30.84 27.23 6.67
C GLN A 394 30.93 26.38 7.93
N ALA A 395 30.40 26.92 9.05
CA ALA A 395 30.13 26.13 10.23
C ALA A 395 29.40 24.84 9.80
N PRO A 396 29.74 23.66 10.36
CA PRO A 396 29.07 22.44 9.99
C PRO A 396 27.56 22.63 10.18
N ALA A 397 26.80 22.40 9.11
CA ALA A 397 25.35 22.55 9.13
C ALA A 397 24.80 21.80 10.35
N ALA A 398 23.98 22.48 11.17
CA ALA A 398 23.45 21.89 12.39
C ALA A 398 22.69 20.59 12.06
N TYR A 399 23.13 19.46 12.62
CA TYR A 399 22.45 18.18 12.45
C TYR A 399 21.34 18.02 13.51
N PRO A 400 20.13 17.56 13.13
CA PRO A 400 19.71 17.22 11.77
C PRO A 400 19.14 18.42 11.01
N SER A 401 19.53 18.57 9.74
CA SER A 401 19.17 19.70 8.87
C SER A 401 17.97 19.44 7.94
N LYS A 402 17.50 18.20 7.87
CA LYS A 402 16.37 17.74 7.06
C LYS A 402 15.69 16.56 7.76
N THR A 403 14.55 16.15 7.22
CA THR A 403 13.81 14.97 7.66
C THR A 403 14.70 13.73 7.74
N ILE A 404 14.55 12.96 8.81
CA ILE A 404 15.20 11.66 8.97
C ILE A 404 14.24 10.57 8.49
N THR A 405 14.75 9.58 7.77
CA THR A 405 13.99 8.40 7.36
C THR A 405 14.51 7.18 8.11
N ILE A 406 13.66 6.47 8.84
CA ILE A 406 13.96 5.14 9.38
C ILE A 406 13.38 4.12 8.41
N VAL A 407 14.26 3.36 7.76
CA VAL A 407 13.91 2.27 6.87
C VAL A 407 13.65 1.02 7.69
N VAL A 408 12.48 0.41 7.47
CA VAL A 408 12.06 -0.81 8.16
C VAL A 408 12.09 -1.98 7.16
N PRO A 409 12.81 -3.09 7.45
CA PRO A 409 13.04 -4.19 6.50
C PRO A 409 11.86 -5.14 6.28
N THR A 410 10.67 -4.80 6.79
CA THR A 410 9.47 -5.63 6.73
C THR A 410 8.30 -4.84 6.19
N ALA A 411 7.22 -5.55 5.80
CA ALA A 411 5.97 -4.92 5.41
C ALA A 411 5.42 -4.03 6.54
N ALA A 412 4.69 -2.98 6.16
CA ALA A 412 4.00 -2.10 7.10
C ALA A 412 2.94 -2.88 7.90
N GLY A 413 2.64 -2.41 9.11
CA GLY A 413 1.67 -3.04 10.02
C GLY A 413 2.21 -4.25 10.79
N GLY A 414 3.47 -4.62 10.61
CA GLY A 414 4.15 -5.67 11.41
C GLY A 414 4.85 -5.14 12.66
N ALA A 415 5.38 -6.05 13.48
CA ALA A 415 6.08 -5.73 14.73
C ALA A 415 7.19 -4.67 14.60
N ASN A 416 8.07 -4.83 13.62
CA ASN A 416 9.17 -3.90 13.37
C ASN A 416 8.64 -2.49 13.00
N ASP A 417 7.56 -2.43 12.22
CA ASP A 417 6.93 -1.16 11.83
C ASP A 417 6.34 -0.45 13.05
N ALA A 418 5.59 -1.18 13.88
CA ALA A 418 5.01 -0.65 15.11
C ALA A 418 6.10 -0.13 16.07
N MET A 419 7.20 -0.85 16.21
CA MET A 419 8.34 -0.43 17.04
C MET A 419 9.04 0.80 16.49
N ALA A 420 9.34 0.85 15.18
CA ALA A 420 9.93 2.01 14.54
C ALA A 420 9.06 3.27 14.73
N ARG A 421 7.74 3.13 14.54
CA ARG A 421 6.78 4.22 14.77
C ARG A 421 6.73 4.65 16.23
N THR A 422 6.73 3.71 17.17
CA THR A 422 6.73 4.01 18.62
C THR A 422 7.95 4.84 19.00
N ILE A 423 9.14 4.47 18.52
CA ILE A 423 10.38 5.22 18.78
C ILE A 423 10.34 6.59 18.08
N ALA A 424 9.94 6.63 16.80
CA ALA A 424 9.91 7.85 16.00
C ALA A 424 9.01 8.95 16.58
N GLN A 425 7.92 8.57 17.27
CA GLN A 425 6.99 9.51 17.92
C GLN A 425 7.68 10.44 18.93
N LYS A 426 8.68 9.96 19.68
CA LYS A 426 9.46 10.80 20.61
C LYS A 426 10.80 11.24 20.03
N LEU A 427 11.44 10.38 19.26
CA LEU A 427 12.77 10.66 18.70
C LEU A 427 12.75 11.88 17.76
N GLY A 428 11.71 12.04 16.94
CA GLY A 428 11.60 13.17 16.02
C GLY A 428 11.53 14.53 16.72
N PRO A 429 10.55 14.76 17.62
CA PRO A 429 10.48 15.98 18.43
C PRO A 429 11.77 16.27 19.20
N MET A 430 12.42 15.25 19.77
CA MET A 430 13.69 15.42 20.49
C MET A 430 14.85 15.87 19.60
N LEU A 431 14.87 15.41 18.35
CA LEU A 431 15.87 15.82 17.37
C LEU A 431 15.48 17.11 16.63
N GLY A 432 14.28 17.65 16.88
CA GLY A 432 13.74 18.83 16.21
C GLY A 432 13.44 18.61 14.74
N GLN A 433 13.24 17.37 14.29
CA GLN A 433 12.99 17.01 12.89
C GLN A 433 11.92 15.94 12.78
N THR A 434 11.19 15.98 11.66
CA THR A 434 10.26 14.91 11.31
C THR A 434 11.03 13.61 11.05
N ILE A 435 10.50 12.48 11.54
CA ILE A 435 10.98 11.14 11.20
C ILE A 435 9.91 10.43 10.36
N ILE A 436 10.30 10.00 9.16
CA ILE A 436 9.47 9.19 8.26
C ILE A 436 9.85 7.71 8.43
N ILE A 437 8.85 6.84 8.46
CA ILE A 437 9.04 5.39 8.42
C ILE A 437 8.85 4.89 6.98
N ASP A 438 9.90 4.33 6.39
CA ASP A 438 9.89 3.76 5.03
C ASP A 438 9.98 2.22 5.09
N ASN A 439 8.86 1.54 4.87
CA ASN A 439 8.79 0.08 4.89
C ASN A 439 9.24 -0.53 3.56
N ARG A 440 10.40 -1.19 3.55
CA ARG A 440 10.97 -1.88 2.39
C ARG A 440 11.06 -3.38 2.65
N ALA A 441 9.95 -4.07 2.38
CA ALA A 441 9.84 -5.51 2.54
C ALA A 441 10.47 -6.29 1.38
N GLY A 442 10.93 -7.51 1.66
CA GLY A 442 11.35 -8.48 0.66
C GLY A 442 12.75 -9.03 0.93
N ALA A 443 13.03 -10.21 0.37
CA ALA A 443 14.29 -10.94 0.52
C ALA A 443 14.82 -10.97 1.96
N ASN A 444 13.92 -11.17 2.92
CA ASN A 444 14.22 -11.28 4.35
C ASN A 444 14.95 -10.04 4.91
N GLY A 445 14.61 -8.88 4.36
CA GLY A 445 15.15 -7.58 4.76
C GLY A 445 16.38 -7.14 3.97
N SER A 446 16.90 -7.96 3.04
CA SER A 446 18.10 -7.59 2.29
C SER A 446 17.88 -6.36 1.41
N ILE A 447 16.68 -6.16 0.86
CA ILE A 447 16.36 -4.99 0.03
C ILE A 447 16.53 -3.69 0.83
N ALA A 448 16.03 -3.66 2.07
CA ALA A 448 16.18 -2.52 2.96
C ALA A 448 17.64 -2.33 3.39
N SER A 449 18.32 -3.40 3.76
CA SER A 449 19.74 -3.37 4.14
C SER A 449 20.61 -2.82 2.99
N GLU A 450 20.43 -3.32 1.76
CA GLU A 450 21.17 -2.83 0.60
C GLU A 450 20.91 -1.35 0.30
N TYR A 451 19.66 -0.90 0.47
CA TYR A 451 19.30 0.51 0.30
C TYR A 451 20.01 1.40 1.33
N VAL A 452 19.96 1.03 2.62
CA VAL A 452 20.59 1.84 3.68
C VAL A 452 22.11 1.78 3.60
N ALA A 453 22.70 0.61 3.34
CA ALA A 453 24.14 0.46 3.16
C ALA A 453 24.72 1.38 2.06
N ARG A 454 23.90 1.77 1.07
CA ARG A 454 24.29 2.66 -0.04
C ARG A 454 23.87 4.11 0.16
N ALA A 455 23.13 4.42 1.22
CA ALA A 455 22.67 5.77 1.47
C ALA A 455 23.84 6.69 1.87
N THR A 456 23.66 7.99 1.68
CA THR A 456 24.63 8.99 2.14
C THR A 456 24.85 8.83 3.65
N PRO A 457 26.11 8.74 4.13
CA PRO A 457 26.41 8.55 5.55
C PRO A 457 26.30 9.88 6.31
N ASP A 458 25.16 10.57 6.22
CA ASP A 458 24.89 11.87 6.84
C ASP A 458 23.96 11.78 8.07
N GLY A 459 23.52 10.57 8.42
CA GLY A 459 22.60 10.30 9.55
C GLY A 459 21.12 10.49 9.23
N HIS A 460 20.75 10.97 8.04
CA HIS A 460 19.33 11.20 7.70
C HIS A 460 18.62 9.96 7.15
N THR A 461 19.35 8.91 6.80
CA THR A 461 18.76 7.59 6.50
C THR A 461 19.26 6.61 7.55
N LEU A 462 18.35 6.08 8.35
CA LEU A 462 18.61 5.11 9.39
C LEU A 462 17.88 3.80 9.05
N MET A 463 18.25 2.72 9.71
CA MET A 463 17.58 1.42 9.58
C MET A 463 17.13 0.94 10.96
N LEU A 464 15.89 0.46 11.05
CA LEU A 464 15.53 -0.46 12.12
C LEU A 464 16.04 -1.85 11.74
N GLY A 465 17.26 -2.17 12.17
CA GLY A 465 17.87 -3.48 12.03
C GLY A 465 17.36 -4.45 13.09
N TYR A 466 17.49 -5.74 12.80
CA TYR A 466 17.15 -6.80 13.75
C TYR A 466 17.96 -8.06 13.44
N ILE A 467 17.84 -9.06 14.31
CA ILE A 467 18.62 -10.32 14.23
C ILE A 467 18.64 -10.97 12.84
N ALA A 468 17.56 -10.89 12.05
CA ALA A 468 17.56 -11.48 10.72
C ALA A 468 18.42 -10.71 9.73
N THR A 469 18.33 -9.38 9.69
CA THR A 469 19.09 -8.56 8.73
C THR A 469 20.57 -8.49 9.05
N HIS A 470 20.94 -8.58 10.32
CA HIS A 470 22.33 -8.37 10.74
C HIS A 470 23.03 -9.64 11.22
N SER A 471 22.35 -10.79 11.26
CA SER A 471 22.98 -12.04 11.68
C SER A 471 22.48 -13.28 10.93
N MET A 472 21.19 -13.64 11.01
CA MET A 472 20.71 -14.92 10.48
C MET A 472 20.72 -15.00 8.95
N ASN A 473 20.20 -13.99 8.26
CA ASN A 473 20.15 -13.99 6.79
C ASN A 473 21.57 -13.92 6.18
N PRO A 474 22.49 -13.05 6.65
CA PRO A 474 23.89 -13.08 6.21
C PRO A 474 24.63 -14.38 6.57
N ALA A 475 24.22 -15.09 7.62
CA ALA A 475 24.79 -16.40 7.97
C ALA A 475 24.28 -17.53 7.05
N LEU A 476 23.03 -17.44 6.58
CA LEU A 476 22.39 -18.47 5.75
C LEU A 476 22.79 -18.36 4.28
N GLN A 477 22.99 -17.14 3.78
CA GLN A 477 23.25 -16.91 2.36
C GLN A 477 24.15 -15.70 2.12
N LYS A 478 24.72 -15.64 0.91
CA LYS A 478 25.53 -14.51 0.46
C LYS A 478 24.64 -13.34 0.05
N LEU A 479 24.85 -12.19 0.67
CA LEU A 479 24.07 -10.96 0.42
C LEU A 479 24.92 -9.88 -0.26
N LYS A 480 24.28 -8.84 -0.79
CA LYS A 480 24.97 -7.68 -1.41
C LYS A 480 25.34 -6.57 -0.41
N TYR A 481 25.27 -6.89 0.88
CA TYR A 481 25.75 -6.05 1.97
C TYR A 481 26.47 -6.93 3.00
N ASP A 482 27.38 -6.32 3.73
CA ASP A 482 28.00 -6.89 4.92
C ASP A 482 27.35 -6.28 6.18
N PRO A 483 26.77 -7.10 7.08
CA PRO A 483 26.02 -6.59 8.24
C PRO A 483 26.89 -5.90 9.30
N VAL A 484 28.22 -6.01 9.20
CA VAL A 484 29.18 -5.40 10.15
C VAL A 484 29.90 -4.22 9.50
N ARG A 485 30.39 -4.38 8.27
CA ARG A 485 31.22 -3.38 7.59
C ARG A 485 30.39 -2.25 7.00
N ASP A 486 29.18 -2.52 6.52
CA ASP A 486 28.40 -1.56 5.73
C ASP A 486 27.40 -0.75 6.59
N PHE A 487 27.41 -0.94 7.92
CA PHE A 487 26.53 -0.25 8.86
C PHE A 487 27.30 0.30 10.06
N GLU A 488 26.86 1.47 10.54
CA GLU A 488 27.30 2.07 11.78
C GLU A 488 26.23 1.82 12.87
N PRO A 489 26.55 1.12 13.97
CA PRO A 489 25.62 0.89 15.06
C PRO A 489 25.21 2.21 15.73
N ILE A 490 23.91 2.43 15.94
CA ILE A 490 23.42 3.57 16.74
C ILE A 490 23.06 3.12 18.15
N GLY A 491 22.24 2.09 18.31
CA GLY A 491 21.87 1.60 19.63
C GLY A 491 20.84 0.48 19.60
N LEU A 492 20.91 -0.39 20.60
CA LEU A 492 19.92 -1.44 20.84
C LEU A 492 18.61 -0.80 21.30
N VAL A 493 17.49 -1.37 20.82
CA VAL A 493 16.14 -0.99 21.22
C VAL A 493 15.60 -1.95 22.27
N GLY A 494 15.83 -3.25 22.07
CA GLY A 494 15.34 -4.27 22.98
C GLY A 494 15.31 -5.66 22.37
N TYR A 495 14.73 -6.58 23.14
CA TYR A 495 14.60 -7.99 22.83
C TYR A 495 13.14 -8.44 22.83
N SER A 496 12.84 -9.47 22.03
CA SER A 496 11.57 -10.19 22.15
C SER A 496 11.84 -11.68 22.01
N PRO A 497 11.36 -12.51 22.96
CA PRO A 497 11.51 -13.95 22.85
C PRO A 497 10.72 -14.48 21.65
N THR A 498 11.21 -15.54 21.04
CA THR A 498 10.42 -16.27 20.03
C THR A 498 9.41 -17.17 20.74
N LEU A 499 8.15 -17.11 20.31
CA LEU A 499 7.06 -17.88 20.87
C LEU A 499 6.60 -18.93 19.87
N MET A 500 6.57 -20.20 20.28
CA MET A 500 5.90 -21.25 19.53
C MET A 500 4.39 -21.12 19.72
N VAL A 501 3.66 -20.92 18.62
CA VAL A 501 2.19 -20.80 18.63
C VAL A 501 1.56 -21.83 17.72
N ALA A 502 0.34 -22.23 18.08
CA ALA A 502 -0.54 -23.04 17.25
C ALA A 502 -1.83 -22.28 16.90
N ASN A 503 -2.40 -22.58 15.75
CA ASN A 503 -3.79 -22.24 15.47
C ASN A 503 -4.70 -22.82 16.57
N ALA A 504 -5.69 -22.04 17.03
CA ALA A 504 -6.57 -22.44 18.13
C ALA A 504 -7.35 -23.75 17.88
N GLY A 505 -7.69 -24.05 16.62
CA GLY A 505 -8.42 -25.25 16.20
C GLY A 505 -7.55 -26.52 16.08
N VAL A 506 -6.23 -26.42 16.19
CA VAL A 506 -5.34 -27.58 16.10
C VAL A 506 -5.40 -28.36 17.43
N PRO A 507 -5.67 -29.68 17.42
CA PRO A 507 -5.84 -30.48 18.63
C PRO A 507 -4.48 -30.91 19.23
N VAL A 508 -3.69 -29.92 19.66
CA VAL A 508 -2.39 -30.11 20.31
C VAL A 508 -2.43 -29.52 21.71
N LYS A 509 -2.19 -30.34 22.73
CA LYS A 509 -2.28 -29.90 24.12
C LYS A 509 -1.05 -29.09 24.56
N ASP A 510 0.12 -29.59 24.23
CA ASP A 510 1.41 -29.02 24.61
C ASP A 510 2.51 -29.45 23.61
N VAL A 511 3.75 -29.04 23.87
CA VAL A 511 4.89 -29.37 23.00
C VAL A 511 5.18 -30.87 22.96
N ARG A 512 4.95 -31.62 24.04
CA ARG A 512 5.23 -33.06 24.07
C ARG A 512 4.21 -33.81 23.21
N ASP A 513 2.93 -33.45 23.33
CA ASP A 513 1.86 -33.94 22.47
C ASP A 513 2.14 -33.61 21.00
N LEU A 514 2.59 -32.39 20.70
CA LEU A 514 2.99 -32.01 19.35
C LEU A 514 4.11 -32.90 18.80
N VAL A 515 5.19 -33.10 19.57
CA VAL A 515 6.32 -33.95 19.15
C VAL A 515 5.85 -35.39 18.88
N ALA A 516 4.99 -35.94 19.74
CA ALA A 516 4.40 -37.25 19.53
C ALA A 516 3.57 -37.31 18.23
N GLN A 517 2.73 -36.29 17.99
CA GLN A 517 1.91 -36.20 16.78
C GLN A 517 2.74 -36.05 15.51
N LEU A 518 3.81 -35.24 15.54
CA LEU A 518 4.72 -35.06 14.41
C LEU A 518 5.50 -36.34 14.08
N LYS A 519 5.93 -37.10 15.10
CA LYS A 519 6.57 -38.41 14.88
C LYS A 519 5.61 -39.43 14.29
N ALA A 520 4.34 -39.39 14.68
CA ALA A 520 3.32 -40.30 14.16
C ALA A 520 2.83 -39.92 12.76
N LYS A 521 2.82 -38.62 12.41
CA LYS A 521 2.20 -38.06 11.20
C LYS A 521 3.03 -36.89 10.63
N PRO A 522 4.21 -37.16 10.05
CA PRO A 522 5.15 -36.11 9.62
C PRO A 522 4.60 -35.17 8.53
N ASP A 523 3.70 -35.65 7.67
CA ASP A 523 3.25 -34.89 6.49
C ASP A 523 2.03 -33.99 6.74
N LYS A 524 1.50 -33.97 7.97
CA LYS A 524 0.22 -33.29 8.26
C LYS A 524 0.33 -31.86 8.75
N PHE A 525 1.51 -31.42 9.17
CA PHE A 525 1.65 -30.15 9.86
C PHE A 525 2.60 -29.21 9.12
N THR A 526 2.09 -28.02 8.83
CA THR A 526 2.84 -26.95 8.19
C THR A 526 3.10 -25.83 9.21
N TYR A 527 4.32 -25.29 9.21
CA TYR A 527 4.66 -24.08 9.94
C TYR A 527 4.81 -22.89 9.00
N ALA A 528 4.33 -21.71 9.40
CA ALA A 528 4.61 -20.47 8.71
C ALA A 528 5.95 -19.87 9.18
N SER A 529 6.67 -19.24 8.26
CA SER A 529 7.83 -18.41 8.59
C SER A 529 7.68 -17.02 8.00
N ALA A 530 8.39 -16.04 8.58
CA ALA A 530 8.48 -14.69 8.01
C ALA A 530 9.43 -14.61 6.80
N GLY A 531 9.80 -15.76 6.23
CA GLY A 531 10.74 -15.93 5.13
C GLY A 531 11.99 -16.73 5.54
N ASN A 532 12.63 -17.39 4.58
CA ASN A 532 13.82 -18.22 4.81
C ASN A 532 14.98 -17.32 5.27
N GLY A 533 15.63 -17.66 6.38
CA GLY A 533 16.67 -16.80 6.95
C GLY A 533 16.20 -15.88 8.10
N THR A 534 14.95 -16.03 8.55
CA THR A 534 14.40 -15.27 9.68
C THR A 534 14.32 -16.09 10.97
N ALA A 535 14.12 -15.44 12.11
CA ALA A 535 14.00 -16.11 13.40
C ALA A 535 12.90 -17.20 13.44
N PRO A 536 11.69 -17.01 12.87
CA PRO A 536 10.71 -18.09 12.78
C PRO A 536 11.19 -19.32 12.01
N HIS A 537 11.95 -19.12 10.93
CA HIS A 537 12.54 -20.22 10.15
C HIS A 537 13.58 -20.98 10.98
N PHE A 538 14.54 -20.27 11.57
CA PHE A 538 15.59 -20.88 12.39
C PHE A 538 15.02 -21.60 13.61
N ALA A 539 14.02 -21.03 14.29
CA ALA A 539 13.37 -21.66 15.42
C ALA A 539 12.69 -22.97 15.04
N ALA A 540 11.99 -23.01 13.91
CA ALA A 540 11.35 -24.22 13.40
C ALA A 540 12.37 -25.29 12.99
N GLU A 541 13.43 -24.91 12.28
CA GLU A 541 14.47 -25.86 11.87
C GLU A 541 15.28 -26.41 13.04
N LEU A 542 15.61 -25.58 14.03
CA LEU A 542 16.22 -26.04 15.29
C LEU A 542 15.28 -26.95 16.08
N PHE A 543 13.98 -26.65 16.11
CA PHE A 543 12.99 -27.51 16.75
C PHE A 543 12.91 -28.88 16.06
N LYS A 544 12.84 -28.92 14.73
CA LYS A 544 12.86 -30.15 13.93
C LYS A 544 14.12 -30.98 14.22
N LEU A 545 15.28 -30.33 14.21
CA LEU A 545 16.57 -30.97 14.47
C LEU A 545 16.64 -31.55 15.89
N SER A 546 16.26 -30.77 16.89
CA SER A 546 16.30 -31.18 18.31
C SER A 546 15.35 -32.33 18.62
N THR A 547 14.17 -32.32 18.02
CA THR A 547 13.12 -33.31 18.31
C THR A 547 13.16 -34.54 17.40
N GLY A 548 13.94 -34.49 16.32
CA GLY A 548 13.95 -35.49 15.26
C GLY A 548 12.62 -35.57 14.52
N THR A 549 11.95 -34.43 14.33
CA THR A 549 10.63 -34.34 13.67
C THR A 549 10.72 -33.67 12.31
N VAL A 550 9.68 -33.85 11.50
CA VAL A 550 9.53 -33.22 10.19
C VAL A 550 8.28 -32.33 10.21
N MET A 551 8.41 -31.14 9.63
CA MET A 551 7.32 -30.20 9.40
C MET A 551 7.57 -29.49 8.08
N THR A 552 6.51 -29.28 7.30
CA THR A 552 6.58 -28.51 6.07
C THR A 552 6.67 -27.03 6.38
N GLY A 553 7.64 -26.32 5.81
CA GLY A 553 7.77 -24.86 5.96
C GLY A 553 7.04 -24.11 4.86
N ALA A 554 6.29 -23.07 5.23
CA ALA A 554 5.66 -22.14 4.30
C ALA A 554 6.25 -20.72 4.53
N PRO A 555 7.10 -20.22 3.61
CA PRO A 555 7.71 -18.90 3.76
C PRO A 555 6.79 -17.78 3.28
N TYR A 556 6.68 -16.72 4.07
CA TYR A 556 5.94 -15.51 3.75
C TYR A 556 6.85 -14.28 3.67
N LYS A 557 6.38 -13.20 3.05
CA LYS A 557 7.10 -11.92 2.97
C LYS A 557 6.93 -11.09 4.26
N GLY A 558 7.28 -11.68 5.41
CA GLY A 558 7.21 -11.06 6.73
C GLY A 558 6.20 -11.71 7.69
N SER A 559 6.26 -11.33 8.97
CA SER A 559 5.48 -11.99 10.03
C SER A 559 3.98 -11.75 9.96
N ALA A 560 3.54 -10.58 9.46
CA ALA A 560 2.11 -10.24 9.39
C ALA A 560 1.29 -11.22 8.53
N PRO A 561 1.62 -11.46 7.24
CA PRO A 561 0.90 -12.45 6.43
C PRO A 561 1.04 -13.88 6.99
N ALA A 562 2.19 -14.25 7.55
CA ALA A 562 2.39 -15.56 8.18
C ALA A 562 1.46 -15.79 9.38
N ILE A 563 1.27 -14.78 10.23
CA ILE A 563 0.34 -14.83 11.36
C ILE A 563 -1.10 -14.92 10.86
N SER A 564 -1.48 -14.14 9.85
CA SER A 564 -2.83 -14.19 9.27
C SER A 564 -3.18 -15.59 8.78
N ASP A 565 -2.27 -16.24 8.05
CA ASP A 565 -2.49 -17.60 7.54
C ASP A 565 -2.49 -18.65 8.66
N THR A 566 -1.67 -18.47 9.69
CA THR A 566 -1.68 -19.34 10.87
C THR A 566 -3.01 -19.20 11.64
N ILE A 567 -3.53 -17.99 11.80
CA ILE A 567 -4.86 -17.74 12.39
C ILE A 567 -5.97 -18.35 11.50
N GLY A 568 -5.84 -18.23 10.18
CA GLY A 568 -6.76 -18.81 9.21
C GLY A 568 -6.68 -20.34 9.09
N GLY A 569 -5.67 -20.96 9.71
CA GLY A 569 -5.48 -22.42 9.72
C GLY A 569 -4.82 -22.99 8.46
N GLN A 570 -4.36 -22.14 7.53
CA GLN A 570 -3.60 -22.56 6.34
C GLN A 570 -2.29 -23.22 6.75
N THR A 571 -1.61 -22.62 7.74
CA THR A 571 -0.54 -23.23 8.51
C THR A 571 -1.03 -23.49 9.94
N GLN A 572 -0.49 -24.53 10.57
CA GLN A 572 -0.95 -24.94 11.90
C GLN A 572 -0.08 -24.34 13.00
N PHE A 573 1.19 -24.03 12.70
CA PHE A 573 2.15 -23.51 13.66
C PHE A 573 2.92 -22.32 13.12
N MET A 574 3.51 -21.55 14.04
CA MET A 574 4.48 -20.52 13.72
C MET A 574 5.40 -20.32 14.93
N PHE A 575 6.59 -19.76 14.69
CA PHE A 575 7.52 -19.31 15.72
C PHE A 575 7.74 -17.79 15.64
N PRO A 576 6.69 -16.95 15.79
CA PRO A 576 6.81 -15.48 15.76
C PRO A 576 7.60 -14.94 16.96
N SER A 577 7.98 -13.65 16.91
CA SER A 577 8.32 -12.95 18.15
C SER A 577 7.09 -12.84 19.05
N LEU A 578 7.29 -12.86 20.37
CA LEU A 578 6.23 -12.62 21.33
C LEU A 578 5.54 -11.28 21.06
N PHE A 579 6.31 -10.24 20.71
CA PHE A 579 5.79 -8.95 20.28
C PHE A 579 4.72 -9.06 19.18
N THR A 580 4.94 -9.92 18.19
CA THR A 580 3.98 -10.13 17.10
C THR A 580 2.79 -10.98 17.55
N ALA A 581 3.02 -12.00 18.36
CA ALA A 581 2.02 -13.00 18.70
C ALA A 581 1.09 -12.60 19.84
N TYR A 582 1.58 -11.77 20.77
CA TYR A 582 0.92 -11.51 22.04
C TYR A 582 -0.53 -11.03 21.91
N PRO A 583 -0.88 -10.08 21.02
CA PRO A 583 -2.28 -9.68 20.83
C PRO A 583 -3.20 -10.82 20.37
N HIS A 584 -2.66 -11.75 19.58
CA HIS A 584 -3.40 -12.89 19.04
C HIS A 584 -3.53 -14.05 20.04
N VAL A 585 -2.53 -14.21 20.90
CA VAL A 585 -2.59 -15.11 22.06
C VAL A 585 -3.60 -14.60 23.07
N LYS A 586 -3.53 -13.32 23.43
CA LYS A 586 -4.46 -12.68 24.38
C LYS A 586 -5.91 -12.72 23.93
N SER A 587 -6.16 -12.64 22.61
CA SER A 587 -7.51 -12.75 22.03
C SER A 587 -7.97 -14.19 21.77
N GLY A 588 -7.15 -15.20 22.09
CA GLY A 588 -7.50 -16.62 21.92
C GLY A 588 -7.48 -17.12 20.48
N LYS A 589 -7.02 -16.30 19.51
CA LYS A 589 -6.91 -16.71 18.10
C LYS A 589 -5.73 -17.65 17.85
N LEU A 590 -4.68 -17.52 18.65
CA LEU A 590 -3.53 -18.40 18.67
C LEU A 590 -3.33 -18.94 20.09
N ARG A 591 -2.88 -20.19 20.21
CA ARG A 591 -2.48 -20.78 21.49
C ARG A 591 -0.96 -20.74 21.61
N ALA A 592 -0.46 -20.15 22.68
CA ALA A 592 0.96 -20.20 23.05
C ALA A 592 1.32 -21.60 23.56
N LEU A 593 2.37 -22.21 23.02
CA LEU A 593 2.84 -23.55 23.43
C LEU A 593 4.10 -23.48 24.28
N ALA A 594 5.13 -22.76 23.81
CA ALA A 594 6.39 -22.60 24.53
C ALA A 594 7.22 -21.42 24.02
N ILE A 595 8.08 -20.87 24.88
CA ILE A 595 9.08 -19.86 24.53
C ILE A 595 10.37 -20.54 24.04
N ALA A 596 10.84 -20.16 22.86
CA ALA A 596 12.14 -20.55 22.29
C ALA A 596 13.23 -19.58 22.75
N GLY A 597 13.53 -19.60 24.05
CA GLY A 597 14.50 -18.73 24.70
C GLY A 597 14.92 -19.28 26.07
N PRO A 598 15.88 -18.62 26.75
CA PRO A 598 16.53 -19.14 27.95
C PRO A 598 15.62 -19.13 29.19
N SER A 599 14.58 -18.30 29.21
CA SER A 599 13.65 -18.13 30.33
C SER A 599 12.24 -17.85 29.83
N ARG A 600 11.25 -18.04 30.72
CA ARG A 600 9.86 -17.62 30.46
C ARG A 600 9.76 -16.12 30.32
N SER A 601 8.75 -15.65 29.59
CA SER A 601 8.43 -14.22 29.51
C SER A 601 7.62 -13.78 30.72
N LYS A 602 7.90 -12.57 31.23
CA LYS A 602 7.06 -11.93 32.26
C LYS A 602 5.62 -11.70 31.80
N ALA A 603 5.41 -11.53 30.49
CA ALA A 603 4.08 -11.33 29.91
C ALA A 603 3.24 -12.61 29.80
N LEU A 604 3.89 -13.78 29.85
CA LEU A 604 3.26 -15.11 29.78
C LEU A 604 3.95 -16.07 30.77
N PRO A 605 3.87 -15.82 32.10
CA PRO A 605 4.59 -16.61 33.10
C PRO A 605 4.17 -18.08 33.17
N GLU A 606 2.96 -18.39 32.70
CA GLU A 606 2.41 -19.74 32.60
C GLU A 606 2.95 -20.55 31.41
N VAL A 607 3.46 -19.88 30.37
CA VAL A 607 3.96 -20.53 29.17
C VAL A 607 5.39 -21.00 29.42
N PRO A 608 5.68 -22.32 29.33
CA PRO A 608 7.01 -22.85 29.59
C PRO A 608 8.00 -22.46 28.50
N THR A 609 9.29 -22.63 28.77
CA THR A 609 10.29 -22.63 27.68
C THR A 609 10.28 -23.97 26.93
N LEU A 610 10.81 -24.01 25.71
CA LEU A 610 11.02 -25.27 24.97
C LEU A 610 11.89 -26.23 25.77
N LYS A 611 12.91 -25.72 26.47
CA LYS A 611 13.77 -26.50 27.36
C LYS A 611 12.97 -27.14 28.50
N GLU A 612 12.16 -26.37 29.21
CA GLU A 612 11.27 -26.89 30.27
C GLU A 612 10.27 -27.92 29.73
N ALA A 613 9.86 -27.77 28.46
CA ALA A 613 8.99 -28.73 27.79
C ALA A 613 9.70 -30.02 27.33
N GLY A 614 11.04 -30.08 27.42
CA GLY A 614 11.87 -31.24 27.05
C GLY A 614 12.51 -31.15 25.67
N VAL A 615 12.56 -29.96 25.06
CA VAL A 615 13.21 -29.69 23.77
C VAL A 615 14.45 -28.84 24.00
N GLU A 616 15.62 -29.47 23.95
CA GLU A 616 16.91 -28.83 24.19
C GLU A 616 17.43 -28.09 22.95
N GLY A 617 18.28 -27.08 23.13
CA GLY A 617 19.05 -26.47 22.02
C GLY A 617 18.26 -25.53 21.08
N VAL A 618 17.03 -25.14 21.43
CA VAL A 618 16.23 -24.17 20.66
C VAL A 618 16.14 -22.84 21.42
N ASP A 619 17.12 -21.97 21.19
CA ASP A 619 17.17 -20.61 21.72
C ASP A 619 17.26 -19.59 20.59
N VAL A 620 16.17 -18.86 20.39
CA VAL A 620 16.02 -17.86 19.34
C VAL A 620 15.43 -16.58 19.93
N THR A 621 16.17 -15.92 20.81
CA THR A 621 15.83 -14.56 21.24
C THR A 621 16.05 -13.56 20.10
N GLN A 622 15.06 -12.72 19.80
CA GLN A 622 15.14 -11.72 18.73
C GLN A 622 15.52 -10.37 19.31
N TRP A 623 16.49 -9.68 18.71
CA TRP A 623 16.88 -8.33 19.10
C TRP A 623 16.60 -7.33 17.98
N TYR A 624 16.39 -6.08 18.36
CA TYR A 624 16.09 -4.97 17.45
C TYR A 624 16.96 -3.76 17.78
N ALA A 625 17.42 -3.04 16.76
CA ALA A 625 18.38 -1.96 16.93
C ALA A 625 18.30 -0.93 15.80
N ILE A 626 18.85 0.26 16.04
CA ILE A 626 18.99 1.31 15.01
C ILE A 626 20.42 1.29 14.46
N PHE A 627 20.52 1.42 13.14
CA PHE A 627 21.78 1.52 12.40
C PHE A 627 21.75 2.72 11.46
N ALA A 628 22.92 3.27 11.15
CA ALA A 628 23.14 4.22 10.08
C ALA A 628 24.04 3.57 8.99
N PRO A 629 24.19 4.18 7.80
CA PRO A 629 25.16 3.73 6.81
C PRO A 629 26.58 3.81 7.38
N ALA A 630 27.45 2.90 6.97
CA ALA A 630 28.86 2.96 7.35
C ALA A 630 29.49 4.32 7.05
N LYS A 631 30.44 4.75 7.88
CA LYS A 631 31.13 6.05 7.80
C LYS A 631 30.28 7.25 8.20
N THR A 632 29.10 7.05 8.79
CA THR A 632 28.34 8.15 9.39
C THR A 632 29.20 8.83 10.47
N PRO A 633 29.38 10.17 10.44
CA PRO A 633 30.28 10.86 11.37
C PRO A 633 29.98 10.56 12.84
N ARG A 634 31.04 10.31 13.62
CA ARG A 634 30.91 9.92 15.02
C ARG A 634 30.05 10.87 15.87
N PRO A 635 30.17 12.21 15.75
CA PRO A 635 29.30 13.12 16.50
C PRO A 635 27.80 12.98 16.19
N ILE A 636 27.44 12.55 14.98
CA ILE A 636 26.06 12.29 14.57
C ILE A 636 25.57 10.99 15.22
N VAL A 637 26.40 9.94 15.19
CA VAL A 637 26.12 8.65 15.86
C VAL A 637 25.90 8.85 17.34
N ASP A 638 26.79 9.58 18.03
CA ASP A 638 26.68 9.84 19.47
C ASP A 638 25.41 10.64 19.80
N LYS A 639 25.06 11.64 18.96
CA LYS A 639 23.83 12.42 19.14
C LYS A 639 22.57 11.56 18.95
N LEU A 640 22.55 10.71 17.93
CA LEU A 640 21.45 9.77 17.66
C LEU A 640 21.32 8.73 18.78
N ASN A 641 22.43 8.15 19.24
CA ASN A 641 22.44 7.20 20.35
C ASN A 641 21.90 7.83 21.63
N LYS A 642 22.38 9.02 21.98
CA LYS A 642 21.90 9.74 23.17
C LYS A 642 20.39 9.97 23.10
N ALA A 643 19.89 10.47 21.97
CA ALA A 643 18.46 10.71 21.79
C ALA A 643 17.66 9.40 21.83
N LEU A 644 18.14 8.32 21.19
CA LEU A 644 17.50 7.01 21.23
C LEU A 644 17.42 6.46 22.66
N ASN A 645 18.52 6.52 23.42
CA ASN A 645 18.57 6.01 24.79
C ASN A 645 17.62 6.78 25.72
N GLU A 646 17.50 8.10 25.54
CA GLU A 646 16.55 8.91 26.30
C GLU A 646 15.08 8.59 25.92
N VAL A 647 14.78 8.34 24.63
CA VAL A 647 13.47 7.82 24.20
C VAL A 647 13.15 6.48 24.85
N LEU A 648 14.13 5.59 24.96
CA LEU A 648 13.97 4.25 25.52
C LEU A 648 13.97 4.22 27.06
N GLN A 649 14.26 5.35 27.72
CA GLN A 649 14.07 5.53 29.16
C GLN A 649 12.70 6.12 29.51
N ASP A 650 11.95 6.57 28.49
CA ASP A 650 10.62 7.11 28.68
C ASP A 650 9.62 6.01 29.07
N LYS A 651 8.93 6.21 30.19
CA LYS A 651 8.01 5.20 30.77
C LYS A 651 6.86 4.84 29.84
N GLU A 652 6.39 5.77 29.01
CA GLU A 652 5.30 5.50 28.06
C GLU A 652 5.80 4.61 26.92
N ILE A 653 7.01 4.86 26.42
CA ILE A 653 7.65 4.04 25.39
C ILE A 653 7.95 2.64 25.91
N ILE A 654 8.57 2.53 27.09
CA ILE A 654 8.82 1.25 27.76
C ILE A 654 7.52 0.48 27.88
N LYS A 655 6.48 1.10 28.45
CA LYS A 655 5.18 0.47 28.63
C LYS A 655 4.58 -0.02 27.31
N ARG A 656 4.60 0.79 26.25
CA ARG A 656 4.04 0.38 24.94
C ARG A 656 4.77 -0.81 24.33
N ILE A 657 6.09 -0.89 24.51
CA ILE A 657 6.91 -2.00 24.00
C ILE A 657 6.69 -3.27 24.85
N GLU A 658 6.71 -3.12 26.18
CA GLU A 658 6.51 -4.22 27.14
C GLU A 658 5.09 -4.76 27.17
N ASP A 659 4.06 -3.93 26.97
CA ASP A 659 2.66 -4.36 26.88
C ASP A 659 2.41 -5.35 25.72
N HIS A 660 3.35 -5.42 24.77
CA HIS A 660 3.32 -6.38 23.67
C HIS A 660 4.29 -7.55 23.86
N GLY A 661 5.07 -7.60 24.95
CA GLY A 661 5.98 -8.71 25.26
C GLY A 661 7.35 -8.61 24.60
N ALA A 662 7.85 -7.39 24.40
CA ALA A 662 9.26 -7.11 24.18
C ALA A 662 9.85 -6.38 25.39
N ASP A 663 11.10 -6.67 25.74
CA ASP A 663 11.83 -5.99 26.80
C ASP A 663 12.68 -4.87 26.19
N VAL A 664 12.59 -3.67 26.76
CA VAL A 664 13.41 -2.54 26.31
C VAL A 664 14.81 -2.65 26.93
N GLU A 665 15.84 -2.54 26.08
CA GLU A 665 17.22 -2.50 26.53
C GLU A 665 18.00 -1.50 25.68
N THR A 666 18.74 -0.62 26.34
CA THR A 666 19.57 0.41 25.70
C THR A 666 21.01 -0.07 25.61
N SER A 667 21.77 0.46 24.66
CA SER A 667 23.19 0.17 24.54
C SER A 667 23.99 1.38 24.06
N THR A 668 25.31 1.28 24.16
CA THR A 668 26.20 2.13 23.36
C THR A 668 26.32 1.58 21.93
N PRO A 669 26.79 2.39 20.96
CA PRO A 669 27.16 1.91 19.62
C PRO A 669 28.13 0.73 19.65
N GLU A 670 29.16 0.76 20.51
CA GLU A 670 30.20 -0.27 20.60
C GLU A 670 29.66 -1.59 21.13
N ALA A 671 28.77 -1.51 22.13
CA ALA A 671 28.11 -2.68 22.70
C ALA A 671 27.23 -3.35 21.64
N LEU A 672 26.47 -2.57 20.85
CA LEU A 672 25.68 -3.10 19.74
C LEU A 672 26.58 -3.71 18.65
N GLY A 673 27.67 -3.04 18.27
CA GLY A 673 28.62 -3.58 17.28
C GLY A 673 29.25 -4.91 17.73
N THR A 674 29.49 -5.07 19.04
CA THR A 674 29.97 -6.33 19.62
C THR A 674 28.90 -7.42 19.58
N LEU A 675 27.65 -7.07 19.93
CA LEU A 675 26.50 -7.98 19.84
C LEU A 675 26.32 -8.52 18.42
N VAL A 676 26.33 -7.65 17.41
CA VAL A 676 26.15 -8.04 15.99
C VAL A 676 27.21 -9.05 15.55
N LYS A 677 28.49 -8.80 15.89
CA LYS A 677 29.59 -9.72 15.56
C LYS A 677 29.43 -11.08 16.23
N ALA A 678 29.06 -11.08 17.51
CA ALA A 678 28.86 -12.30 18.28
C ALA A 678 27.67 -13.12 17.76
N GLU A 679 26.55 -12.46 17.47
CA GLU A 679 25.35 -13.09 16.92
C GLU A 679 25.58 -13.63 15.50
N LEU A 680 26.25 -12.87 14.63
CA LEU A 680 26.62 -13.36 13.30
C LEU A 680 27.47 -14.65 13.38
N ALA A 681 28.50 -14.66 14.23
CA ALA A 681 29.35 -15.84 14.43
C ALA A 681 28.61 -17.02 15.07
N LYS A 682 27.62 -16.76 15.93
CA LYS A 682 26.71 -17.77 16.48
C LYS A 682 25.86 -18.39 15.38
N TRP A 683 25.17 -17.57 14.57
CA TRP A 683 24.27 -18.08 13.53
C TRP A 683 25.00 -18.77 12.39
N GLN A 684 26.22 -18.35 12.05
CA GLN A 684 27.08 -19.09 11.10
C GLN A 684 27.38 -20.52 11.59
N ARG A 685 27.71 -20.69 12.87
CA ARG A 685 27.89 -22.03 13.46
C ARG A 685 26.61 -22.85 13.45
N VAL A 686 25.46 -22.23 13.72
CA VAL A 686 24.16 -22.91 13.67
C VAL A 686 23.82 -23.38 12.25
N VAL A 687 23.99 -22.51 11.24
CA VAL A 687 23.76 -22.87 9.82
C VAL A 687 24.65 -24.04 9.42
N GLN A 688 25.93 -24.01 9.77
CA GLN A 688 26.89 -25.08 9.46
C GLN A 688 26.53 -26.39 10.17
N ALA A 689 26.23 -26.35 11.47
CA ALA A 689 25.91 -27.53 12.26
C ALA A 689 24.57 -28.17 11.86
N GLY A 690 23.55 -27.33 11.58
CA GLY A 690 22.23 -27.76 11.15
C GLY A 690 22.11 -28.05 9.65
N LYS A 691 23.16 -27.78 8.87
CA LYS A 691 23.16 -27.84 7.40
C LYS A 691 21.96 -27.09 6.79
N LEU A 692 21.65 -25.93 7.36
CA LEU A 692 20.50 -25.13 6.93
C LEU A 692 20.77 -24.50 5.57
N THR A 693 19.78 -24.54 4.69
CA THR A 693 19.83 -23.93 3.34
C THR A 693 18.86 -22.77 3.24
N ALA A 694 19.10 -21.89 2.26
CA ALA A 694 18.17 -20.82 1.92
C ALA A 694 16.92 -21.34 1.18
N ASP A 695 17.03 -22.52 0.57
CA ASP A 695 15.98 -23.25 -0.16
C ASP A 695 15.29 -24.30 0.71
#